data_AF-A0A916FAU9-F1
#
_entry.id   AF-A0A916FAU9-F1
#
_cell.length_a   1.000
_cell.length_b   1.000
_cell.length_c   1.000
_cell.angle_alpha   90.00
_cell.angle_beta   90.00
_cell.angle_gamma   90.00
#
_symmetry.space_group_name_H-M   'P 1'
#
loop_
_entity.id
_entity.type
_entity.pdbx_description
1 polymer ?
#
loop_
_entity_poly.entity_id
_entity_poly.type
_entity_poly.pdbx_seq_one_letter_code
_entity_poly.pdbx_strand_id
1 'polypeptide(L)'
;MLILHFASNRLYNSRAFLTYCILAGVSLFSGCQNITDTPSIGFVDHPTEEIVRQTNFLMSGWALDQDGIENVAAILDEHQHFSARIGIPRQDVALAYPTYPGKETAGFEITLNLPPSLSGKHQLQIVATDKKQRKTIIGKKTLIAGNTMKRWLPLLENAHPGPEKTFYFLFATSGISLGGAQEIAEQYAPYNSATVKAGFRVPILYLRTTKGYSQDWEFDPNFDNSMKCGKRQIADDSLNDVIRFSTEKKLPILFTLNGGVWADAACDAPSWDINDQLEKEPLNCQWNERNQVMNDDYLKTLPGSQDAPELARGLTLNVYASDVRRYKKRNLQAAGRVLLEFAQNHPDLFVGISLDPDVYNNPFFEGEQWYDYNPLTLRQFREWLKGDGPYSGQPTDGAPDLRNYRKKSPLTLKEVNQLARKNWKNWNEVQPPRIFSTASPPYWKDPWVREWELFRRHLVDLHYDELSQWLTDAGIPTRHIFSSQGFPALSEPLMPFAVNLDSPVKNYDSGGMTIEGAKPNQGHLGAILYGPSAVNSIRMENNDSLFAAFRRFDEDWAVIEHNTSDFRSPSIMANYADGYRSLREMFNHGARFVSPMAWNGSNGIYAGQKDFAAFTAIRNTPLEDAIRDFMISHANLPRHARYWGFGSLGHKDTDGWNAVNNGQIISDGGSALLMPATGTMILQADLETQIEPEHHKQLILGLAQPDDVLGVTAEVLDAVTQKYIPITDGKNIPLKRDTLGIHLPLTWNINIQPKTMRITIRFRDEVEKSKLNFISLHPANI
;
A
#
# COMPACT_ATOMS: atom_id res chain seq x y z
N MET A 1 10.81 -3.94 -8.35
CA MET A 1 9.43 -3.49 -8.30
C MET A 1 9.49 -1.99 -8.56
N LEU A 2 9.52 -1.56 -9.83
CA LEU A 2 9.95 -0.20 -10.24
C LEU A 2 9.77 0.00 -11.76
N ILE A 3 9.44 1.20 -12.22
CA ILE A 3 9.54 1.68 -13.63
C ILE A 3 8.32 1.45 -14.53
N LEU A 4 7.39 2.41 -14.51
CA LEU A 4 6.55 2.70 -15.69
C LEU A 4 6.56 4.18 -16.09
N HIS A 5 7.52 5.02 -15.65
CA HIS A 5 7.34 6.47 -15.86
C HIS A 5 8.54 7.44 -15.79
N PHE A 6 9.78 6.99 -15.93
CA PHE A 6 10.92 7.91 -15.91
C PHE A 6 11.34 8.41 -17.30
N ALA A 7 10.42 8.91 -18.14
CA ALA A 7 10.85 9.42 -19.46
C ALA A 7 9.98 10.46 -20.19
N SER A 8 9.07 11.17 -19.52
CA SER A 8 8.34 12.28 -20.18
C SER A 8 8.96 13.68 -19.97
N ASN A 9 10.07 13.83 -19.22
CA ASN A 9 10.72 15.13 -19.00
C ASN A 9 12.20 15.14 -19.43
N ARG A 10 12.46 15.10 -20.74
CA ARG A 10 13.74 15.53 -21.33
C ARG A 10 13.53 16.44 -22.53
N LEU A 11 12.94 17.59 -22.31
CA LEU A 11 13.18 18.77 -23.15
C LEU A 11 13.31 19.98 -22.21
N TYR A 12 14.35 20.79 -22.45
CA TYR A 12 14.79 21.99 -21.71
C TYR A 12 15.68 21.76 -20.46
N ASN A 13 17.00 21.62 -20.68
CA ASN A 13 17.89 22.78 -20.58
C ASN A 13 19.34 22.41 -20.91
N SER A 14 19.97 23.31 -21.66
CA SER A 14 21.30 23.15 -22.24
C SER A 14 22.28 24.07 -21.52
N ARG A 15 23.45 23.54 -21.15
CA ARG A 15 24.75 24.23 -20.89
C ARG A 15 24.77 25.10 -19.61
N ALA A 16 25.84 25.18 -18.81
CA ALA A 16 27.26 25.04 -19.10
C ALA A 16 28.08 24.60 -17.86
N PHE A 17 29.19 23.91 -18.14
CA PHE A 17 30.36 23.66 -17.29
C PHE A 17 31.08 24.97 -16.89
N LEU A 18 31.66 25.04 -15.68
CA LEU A 18 33.11 25.24 -15.51
C LEU A 18 33.62 24.99 -14.06
N THR A 19 34.81 24.40 -14.01
CA THR A 19 35.62 23.97 -12.85
C THR A 19 36.69 25.02 -12.52
N TYR A 20 37.09 25.24 -11.25
CA TYR A 20 38.48 25.09 -10.72
C TYR A 20 38.73 25.65 -9.28
N CYS A 21 39.39 24.79 -8.50
CA CYS A 21 40.49 24.96 -7.52
C CYS A 21 40.47 25.80 -6.23
N ILE A 22 41.05 25.11 -5.23
CA ILE A 22 41.53 25.46 -3.89
C ILE A 22 42.80 26.33 -3.96
N LEU A 23 42.93 27.30 -3.05
CA LEU A 23 44.19 27.61 -2.36
C LEU A 23 43.97 28.42 -1.06
N ALA A 24 44.76 28.03 -0.06
CA ALA A 24 44.71 28.44 1.33
C ALA A 24 45.18 29.88 1.58
N GLY A 25 44.65 30.48 2.66
CA GLY A 25 45.17 31.69 3.30
C GLY A 25 44.95 31.60 4.81
N VAL A 26 46.01 31.30 5.55
CA VAL A 26 46.06 31.37 7.01
C VAL A 26 46.34 32.82 7.41
N SER A 27 45.45 33.40 8.21
CA SER A 27 45.69 34.64 8.94
C SER A 27 45.30 34.42 10.40
N LEU A 28 46.32 34.35 11.26
CA LEU A 28 46.21 34.34 12.72
C LEU A 28 45.71 35.71 13.20
N PHE A 29 44.53 35.74 13.83
CA PHE A 29 44.17 36.75 14.80
C PHE A 29 43.78 36.05 16.11
N SER A 30 44.62 36.25 17.12
CA SER A 30 44.31 35.99 18.53
C SER A 30 43.25 36.97 19.01
N GLY A 31 42.29 36.48 19.81
CA GLY A 31 41.47 37.32 20.69
C GLY A 31 39.99 37.41 20.35
N CYS A 32 39.26 36.30 20.59
CA CYS A 32 37.97 36.26 21.30
C CYS A 32 37.55 34.79 21.36
N GLN A 33 37.71 34.15 22.51
CA GLN A 33 36.98 32.92 22.80
C GLN A 33 35.50 33.29 22.86
N ASN A 34 34.80 33.19 21.74
CA ASN A 34 33.36 32.95 21.80
C ASN A 34 33.21 31.59 22.48
N ILE A 35 32.88 31.59 23.78
CA ILE A 35 32.33 30.41 24.43
C ILE A 35 31.13 30.04 23.58
N THR A 36 31.26 28.97 22.81
CA THR A 36 30.16 28.41 22.05
C THR A 36 29.20 27.89 23.10
N ASP A 37 28.15 28.68 23.32
CA ASP A 37 27.05 28.39 24.21
C ASP A 37 26.39 27.12 23.67
N THR A 38 26.72 25.97 24.25
CA THR A 38 26.28 24.66 23.74
C THR A 38 24.89 24.33 24.28
N PRO A 39 23.98 23.72 23.49
CA PRO A 39 22.68 23.31 23.99
C PRO A 39 22.80 22.28 25.12
N SER A 40 21.78 22.22 25.96
CA SER A 40 21.70 21.22 27.02
C SER A 40 21.62 19.81 26.42
N ILE A 41 22.24 18.84 27.08
CA ILE A 41 22.17 17.42 26.74
C ILE A 41 21.33 16.68 27.78
N GLY A 42 20.73 15.57 27.38
CA GLY A 42 19.95 14.76 28.32
C GLY A 42 19.35 13.53 27.67
N PHE A 43 18.75 12.69 28.50
CA PHE A 43 18.05 11.49 28.06
C PHE A 43 16.87 11.20 28.99
N VAL A 44 15.81 10.58 28.44
CA VAL A 44 14.64 10.12 29.18
C VAL A 44 14.79 8.61 29.39
N ASP A 45 15.11 8.20 30.61
CA ASP A 45 15.33 6.79 30.95
C ASP A 45 14.01 6.02 31.10
N HIS A 46 12.98 6.65 31.68
CA HIS A 46 11.68 6.03 31.91
C HIS A 46 10.54 7.00 31.56
N PRO A 47 9.47 6.55 30.88
CA PRO A 47 9.33 5.23 30.26
C PRO A 47 10.35 5.03 29.13
N THR A 48 10.84 3.79 28.98
CA THR A 48 11.77 3.44 27.90
C THR A 48 11.06 3.47 26.56
N GLU A 49 9.77 3.12 26.55
CA GLU A 49 8.90 3.14 25.40
C GLU A 49 8.72 4.56 24.89
N GLU A 50 8.72 4.74 23.56
CA GLU A 50 8.34 6.02 22.95
C GLU A 50 6.85 6.33 23.16
N ILE A 51 6.04 5.28 23.38
CA ILE A 51 4.59 5.36 23.51
C ILE A 51 4.17 5.06 24.94
N VAL A 52 3.51 6.01 25.56
CA VAL A 52 2.93 5.87 26.89
C VAL A 52 1.42 5.68 26.74
N ARG A 53 0.85 4.70 27.43
CA ARG A 53 -0.61 4.43 27.39
C ARG A 53 -1.34 4.78 28.69
N GLN A 54 -0.59 5.16 29.71
CA GLN A 54 -1.11 5.47 31.03
C GLN A 54 -1.30 6.98 31.12
N THR A 55 -2.41 7.41 31.71
CA THR A 55 -2.63 8.82 32.03
C THR A 55 -1.94 9.23 33.33
N ASN A 56 -1.53 8.24 34.15
CA ASN A 56 -0.77 8.46 35.38
C ASN A 56 0.52 7.65 35.33
N PHE A 57 1.67 8.33 35.28
CA PHE A 57 2.97 7.67 35.25
C PHE A 57 4.08 8.59 35.76
N LEU A 58 5.17 7.97 36.21
CA LEU A 58 6.41 8.67 36.53
C LEU A 58 7.28 8.70 35.27
N MET A 59 7.88 9.83 34.98
CA MET A 59 8.93 9.98 33.98
C MET A 59 10.23 10.33 34.69
N SER A 60 11.33 9.73 34.29
CA SER A 60 12.65 10.02 34.85
C SER A 60 13.72 10.07 33.78
N GLY A 61 14.77 10.82 34.04
CA GLY A 61 15.87 11.00 33.10
C GLY A 61 17.04 11.76 33.72
N TRP A 62 17.90 12.28 32.87
CA TRP A 62 18.95 13.22 33.27
C TRP A 62 19.09 14.37 32.26
N ALA A 63 19.59 15.50 32.73
CA ALA A 63 19.88 16.67 31.92
C ALA A 63 21.14 17.38 32.42
N LEU A 64 21.95 17.90 31.50
CA LEU A 64 23.20 18.61 31.78
C LEU A 64 23.38 19.78 30.82
N ASP A 65 24.02 20.83 31.32
CA ASP A 65 24.44 21.99 30.55
C ASP A 65 25.74 22.56 31.16
N GLN A 66 26.56 23.23 30.37
CA GLN A 66 27.79 23.88 30.85
C GLN A 66 27.49 25.06 31.79
N ASP A 67 26.34 25.71 31.63
CA ASP A 67 25.85 26.75 32.54
C ASP A 67 25.05 26.17 33.73
N GLY A 68 24.83 24.86 33.73
CA GLY A 68 23.97 24.15 34.67
C GLY A 68 22.49 24.24 34.31
N ILE A 69 21.74 23.23 34.74
CA ILE A 69 20.29 23.14 34.53
C ILE A 69 19.57 23.96 35.61
N GLU A 70 18.63 24.79 35.17
CA GLU A 70 17.71 25.52 36.05
C GLU A 70 16.39 24.76 36.25
N ASN A 71 15.83 24.20 35.18
CA ASN A 71 14.57 23.47 35.23
C ASN A 71 14.51 22.38 34.16
N VAL A 72 13.72 21.33 34.41
CA VAL A 72 13.26 20.38 33.40
C VAL A 72 11.74 20.33 33.47
N ALA A 73 11.07 20.35 32.33
CA ALA A 73 9.61 20.24 32.26
C ALA A 73 9.16 19.35 31.10
N ALA A 74 8.06 18.63 31.30
CA ALA A 74 7.34 18.00 30.21
C ALA A 74 6.23 18.95 29.71
N ILE A 75 6.08 19.08 28.40
CA ILE A 75 5.11 19.94 27.73
C ILE A 75 4.21 19.06 26.88
N LEU A 76 2.92 18.97 27.25
CA LEU A 76 1.89 18.24 26.51
C LEU A 76 1.23 19.16 25.48
N ASP A 77 1.26 18.73 24.22
CA ASP A 77 0.69 19.42 23.05
C ASP A 77 1.05 20.92 22.99
N GLU A 78 2.27 21.29 23.40
CA GLU A 78 2.77 22.68 23.44
C GLU A 78 2.12 23.62 24.48
N HIS A 79 1.10 23.18 25.23
CA HIS A 79 0.32 24.05 26.13
C HIS A 79 0.44 23.70 27.61
N GLN A 80 0.39 22.42 27.98
CA GLN A 80 0.31 22.02 29.39
C GLN A 80 1.69 21.62 29.92
N HIS A 81 2.14 22.30 30.98
CA HIS A 81 3.48 22.12 31.55
C HIS A 81 3.45 21.30 32.85
N PHE A 82 4.37 20.34 32.96
CA PHE A 82 4.61 19.53 34.15
C PHE A 82 6.06 19.73 34.59
N SER A 83 6.28 20.32 35.75
CA SER A 83 7.63 20.60 36.25
C SER A 83 8.27 19.35 36.86
N ALA A 84 9.57 19.19 36.65
CA ALA A 84 10.34 18.09 37.25
C ALA A 84 10.84 18.43 38.65
N ARG A 85 10.99 17.40 39.47
CA ARG A 85 11.94 17.39 40.59
C ARG A 85 13.33 17.11 40.04
N ILE A 86 14.22 18.10 40.11
CA ILE A 86 15.62 17.99 39.67
C ILE A 86 16.56 17.73 40.87
N GLY A 87 17.83 17.41 40.58
CA GLY A 87 18.85 17.19 41.62
C GLY A 87 18.95 15.73 42.08
N ILE A 88 18.48 14.78 41.27
CA ILE A 88 18.46 13.36 41.63
C ILE A 88 19.85 12.75 41.35
N PRO A 89 20.44 11.97 42.29
CA PRO A 89 21.76 11.40 42.13
C PRO A 89 21.90 10.50 40.88
N ARG A 90 22.96 10.71 40.09
CA ARG A 90 23.27 9.97 38.85
C ARG A 90 24.76 9.72 38.67
N GLN A 91 25.28 8.71 39.36
CA GLN A 91 26.71 8.38 39.34
C GLN A 91 27.17 7.86 37.96
N ASP A 92 26.29 7.17 37.23
CA ASP A 92 26.49 6.74 35.84
C ASP A 92 26.76 7.93 34.91
N VAL A 93 25.93 8.98 35.01
CA VAL A 93 26.08 10.21 34.23
C VAL A 93 27.34 10.97 34.64
N ALA A 94 27.66 11.01 35.94
CA ALA A 94 28.89 11.63 36.44
C ALA A 94 30.17 11.00 35.90
N LEU A 95 30.16 9.68 35.67
CA LEU A 95 31.27 8.94 35.06
C LEU A 95 31.36 9.19 33.55
N ALA A 96 30.22 9.23 32.84
CA ALA A 96 30.17 9.44 31.40
C ALA A 96 30.48 10.90 30.98
N TYR A 97 30.09 11.87 31.80
CA TYR A 97 30.23 13.31 31.53
C TYR A 97 31.01 14.03 32.65
N PRO A 98 32.30 13.71 32.85
CA PRO A 98 33.06 14.17 34.01
C PRO A 98 33.35 15.69 34.01
N THR A 99 33.22 16.37 32.87
CA THR A 99 33.52 17.80 32.74
C THR A 99 32.31 18.70 32.96
N TYR A 100 31.10 18.15 33.03
CA TYR A 100 29.88 18.96 33.20
C TYR A 100 29.61 19.30 34.67
N PRO A 101 29.19 20.54 34.98
CA PRO A 101 28.78 20.90 36.34
C PRO A 101 27.47 20.19 36.72
N GLY A 102 27.29 19.87 38.00
CA GLY A 102 26.07 19.22 38.51
C GLY A 102 25.89 17.75 38.11
N LYS A 103 26.89 17.14 37.46
CA LYS A 103 26.89 15.75 36.97
C LYS A 103 26.48 14.69 37.99
N GLU A 104 26.81 14.87 39.27
CA GLU A 104 26.46 13.93 40.34
C GLU A 104 24.97 13.92 40.68
N THR A 105 24.26 15.02 40.37
CA THR A 105 22.84 15.24 40.65
C THR A 105 22.06 15.61 39.39
N ALA A 106 22.47 15.06 38.24
CA ALA A 106 21.93 15.39 36.93
C ALA A 106 20.50 14.86 36.69
N GLY A 107 19.99 14.01 37.59
CA GLY A 107 18.72 13.34 37.39
C GLY A 107 17.51 14.24 37.61
N PHE A 108 16.43 13.91 36.90
CA PHE A 108 15.12 14.52 37.06
C PHE A 108 14.01 13.47 37.14
N GLU A 109 12.91 13.81 37.80
CA GLU A 109 11.66 13.04 37.83
C GLU A 109 10.45 13.95 37.63
N ILE A 110 9.50 13.55 36.79
CA ILE A 110 8.26 14.26 36.50
C ILE A 110 7.11 13.29 36.78
N THR A 111 6.19 13.66 37.66
CA THR A 111 4.93 12.91 37.84
C THR A 111 3.89 13.49 36.91
N LEU A 112 3.42 12.70 35.94
CA LEU A 112 2.32 13.09 35.07
C LEU A 112 1.03 12.45 35.59
N ASN A 113 0.06 13.28 35.94
CA ASN A 113 -1.29 12.89 36.30
C ASN A 113 -2.28 13.60 35.37
N LEU A 114 -2.65 12.91 34.30
CA LEU A 114 -3.52 13.42 33.25
C LEU A 114 -4.96 12.98 33.51
N PRO A 115 -5.95 13.80 33.12
CA PRO A 115 -7.34 13.48 33.38
C PRO A 115 -7.73 12.16 32.68
N PRO A 116 -8.53 11.28 33.34
CA PRO A 116 -9.04 10.06 32.69
C PRO A 116 -9.88 10.31 31.44
N SER A 117 -10.40 11.55 31.28
CA SER A 117 -11.14 12.00 30.11
C SER A 117 -10.25 12.39 28.92
N LEU A 118 -8.92 12.41 29.08
CA LEU A 118 -8.00 12.63 27.96
C LEU A 118 -8.25 11.56 26.89
N SER A 119 -8.28 11.97 25.63
CA SER A 119 -8.60 11.10 24.50
C SER A 119 -7.79 11.48 23.28
N GLY A 120 -7.38 10.50 22.50
CA GLY A 120 -6.55 10.70 21.32
C GLY A 120 -5.07 10.44 21.59
N LYS A 121 -4.28 10.84 20.59
CA LYS A 121 -2.81 10.85 20.63
C LYS A 121 -2.35 12.26 20.97
N HIS A 122 -1.39 12.36 21.88
CA HIS A 122 -0.81 13.62 22.33
C HIS A 122 0.71 13.56 22.25
N GLN A 123 1.34 14.70 22.01
CA GLN A 123 2.80 14.80 22.00
C GLN A 123 3.28 15.35 23.34
N LEU A 124 4.27 14.68 23.93
CA LEU A 124 4.92 15.11 25.15
C LEU A 124 6.39 15.43 24.87
N GLN A 125 6.76 16.70 24.99
CA GLN A 125 8.14 17.16 24.81
C GLN A 125 8.81 17.37 26.16
N ILE A 126 10.01 16.84 26.35
CA ILE A 126 10.80 17.03 27.57
C ILE A 126 11.82 18.12 27.28
N VAL A 127 11.70 19.24 27.98
CA VAL A 127 12.49 20.45 27.76
C VAL A 127 13.34 20.72 28.99
N ALA A 128 14.65 20.81 28.78
CA ALA A 128 15.61 21.32 29.74
C ALA A 128 15.78 22.83 29.52
N THR A 129 15.74 23.60 30.60
CA THR A 129 16.06 25.03 30.63
C THR A 129 17.34 25.22 31.44
N ASP A 130 18.36 25.81 30.83
CA ASP A 130 19.61 26.14 31.53
C ASP A 130 19.49 27.44 32.35
N LYS A 131 20.54 27.77 33.12
CA LYS A 131 20.58 29.01 33.92
C LYS A 131 20.67 30.30 33.11
N LYS A 132 20.89 30.22 31.80
CA LYS A 132 20.80 31.34 30.85
C LYS A 132 19.44 31.42 30.15
N GLN A 133 18.46 30.64 30.60
CA GLN A 133 17.09 30.59 30.06
C GLN A 133 16.97 30.00 28.65
N ARG A 134 17.99 29.30 28.16
CA ARG A 134 17.91 28.57 26.89
C ARG A 134 17.17 27.27 27.08
N LYS A 135 16.28 26.95 26.14
CA LYS A 135 15.43 25.76 26.16
C LYS A 135 15.92 24.75 25.12
N THR A 136 16.11 23.52 25.55
CA THR A 136 16.50 22.40 24.68
C THR A 136 15.54 21.23 24.85
N ILE A 137 15.01 20.70 23.75
CA ILE A 137 14.22 19.45 23.79
C ILE A 137 15.20 18.28 23.94
N ILE A 138 15.17 17.63 25.09
CA ILE A 138 16.02 16.48 25.42
C ILE A 138 15.31 15.13 25.26
N GLY A 139 14.01 15.15 24.95
CA GLY A 139 13.24 13.95 24.66
C GLY A 139 11.86 14.25 24.10
N LYS A 140 11.28 13.29 23.39
CA LYS A 140 9.88 13.30 22.95
C LYS A 140 9.24 11.96 23.26
N LYS A 141 7.99 11.99 23.70
CA LYS A 141 7.15 10.81 23.90
C LYS A 141 5.80 11.04 23.24
N THR A 142 5.19 9.96 22.78
CA THR A 142 3.80 9.94 22.31
C THR A 142 2.94 9.36 23.41
N LEU A 143 1.89 10.06 23.81
CA LEU A 143 0.89 9.54 24.73
C LEU A 143 -0.34 9.12 23.95
N ILE A 144 -0.77 7.88 24.10
CA ILE A 144 -2.07 7.40 23.60
C ILE A 144 -2.97 7.23 24.81
N ALA A 145 -3.97 8.11 24.96
CA ALA A 145 -4.82 8.05 26.14
C ALA A 145 -5.58 6.72 26.19
N GLY A 146 -5.62 6.08 27.37
CA GLY A 146 -5.92 4.65 27.54
C GLY A 146 -7.29 4.16 27.04
N ASN A 147 -8.26 5.06 26.87
CA ASN A 147 -9.59 4.72 26.34
C ASN A 147 -9.70 4.86 24.82
N THR A 148 -8.75 5.49 24.14
CA THR A 148 -8.84 5.82 22.70
C THR A 148 -8.97 4.56 21.85
N MET A 149 -8.10 3.57 22.08
CA MET A 149 -8.11 2.27 21.39
C MET A 149 -9.33 1.40 21.72
N LYS A 150 -10.07 1.76 22.77
CA LYS A 150 -11.22 0.99 23.28
C LYS A 150 -12.56 1.49 22.76
N ARG A 151 -12.56 2.58 21.96
CA ARG A 151 -13.77 3.22 21.42
C ARG A 151 -14.74 2.19 20.86
N TRP A 152 -14.27 1.31 19.98
CA TRP A 152 -15.15 0.40 19.24
C TRP A 152 -15.45 -0.92 19.94
N LEU A 153 -14.86 -1.17 21.13
CA LEU A 153 -15.11 -2.40 21.89
C LEU A 153 -16.59 -2.67 22.19
N PRO A 154 -17.43 -1.68 22.55
CA PRO A 154 -18.86 -1.91 22.77
C PRO A 154 -19.61 -2.42 21.54
N LEU A 155 -19.03 -2.30 20.35
CA LEU A 155 -19.62 -2.74 19.08
C LEU A 155 -18.92 -3.98 18.49
N LEU A 156 -17.92 -4.52 19.19
CA LEU A 156 -17.16 -5.67 18.72
C LEU A 156 -17.79 -6.96 19.27
N GLU A 157 -18.61 -7.61 18.45
CA GLU A 157 -19.28 -8.89 18.79
C GLU A 157 -18.32 -9.98 19.28
N ASN A 158 -17.17 -10.10 18.60
CA ASN A 158 -16.18 -11.13 18.85
C ASN A 158 -14.82 -10.49 19.08
N ALA A 159 -14.24 -10.69 20.26
CA ALA A 159 -12.91 -10.22 20.64
C ALA A 159 -11.79 -10.75 19.73
N HIS A 160 -12.06 -11.83 18.97
CA HIS A 160 -11.16 -12.45 18.01
C HIS A 160 -11.89 -12.68 16.69
N PRO A 161 -12.14 -11.61 15.91
CA PRO A 161 -13.05 -11.64 14.77
C PRO A 161 -12.50 -12.42 13.56
N GLY A 162 -11.26 -12.93 13.64
CA GLY A 162 -10.59 -13.71 12.60
C GLY A 162 -9.98 -12.84 11.49
N PRO A 163 -9.15 -13.43 10.62
CA PRO A 163 -8.37 -12.70 9.61
C PRO A 163 -9.24 -11.93 8.62
N GLU A 164 -10.42 -12.44 8.27
CA GLU A 164 -11.36 -11.83 7.31
C GLU A 164 -11.92 -10.48 7.79
N LYS A 165 -11.96 -10.28 9.12
CA LYS A 165 -12.47 -9.07 9.77
C LYS A 165 -11.35 -8.16 10.28
N THR A 166 -10.09 -8.56 10.11
CA THR A 166 -8.90 -7.81 10.52
C THR A 166 -8.30 -7.08 9.30
N PHE A 167 -8.01 -5.79 9.46
CA PHE A 167 -7.21 -5.01 8.51
C PHE A 167 -5.73 -5.11 8.88
N TYR A 168 -4.86 -5.45 7.92
CA TYR A 168 -3.44 -5.65 8.19
C TYR A 168 -2.57 -4.55 7.58
N PHE A 169 -1.56 -4.13 8.33
CA PHE A 169 -0.37 -3.43 7.82
C PHE A 169 0.76 -4.44 7.69
N LEU A 170 1.17 -4.76 6.47
CA LEU A 170 2.14 -5.81 6.19
C LEU A 170 3.41 -5.19 5.61
N PHE A 171 4.32 -4.71 6.46
CA PHE A 171 5.51 -4.00 5.99
C PHE A 171 6.38 -4.91 5.11
N ALA A 172 6.64 -4.49 3.88
CA ALA A 172 7.50 -5.22 2.97
C ALA A 172 8.94 -5.18 3.48
N THR A 173 9.60 -6.32 3.55
CA THR A 173 10.98 -6.44 4.04
C THR A 173 11.64 -7.71 3.49
N SER A 174 12.93 -7.87 3.77
CA SER A 174 13.72 -9.07 3.48
C SER A 174 14.83 -9.27 4.53
N GLY A 175 15.55 -10.37 4.44
CA GLY A 175 16.66 -10.69 5.35
C GLY A 175 16.15 -10.98 6.76
N ILE A 176 15.12 -11.81 6.86
CA ILE A 176 14.44 -12.16 8.12
C ILE A 176 15.40 -12.83 9.11
N SER A 177 16.27 -13.71 8.62
CA SER A 177 17.33 -14.34 9.43
C SER A 177 18.34 -13.32 10.01
N LEU A 178 18.44 -12.14 9.40
CA LEU A 178 19.30 -11.03 9.82
C LEU A 178 18.55 -9.98 10.66
N GLY A 179 17.31 -10.26 11.06
CA GLY A 179 16.49 -9.35 11.87
C GLY A 179 15.64 -8.36 11.05
N GLY A 180 15.49 -8.56 9.74
CA GLY A 180 14.77 -7.64 8.83
C GLY A 180 13.32 -7.31 9.19
N ALA A 181 12.69 -8.08 10.08
CA ALA A 181 11.35 -7.81 10.61
C ALA A 181 11.31 -7.64 12.15
N GLN A 182 12.45 -7.69 12.84
CA GLN A 182 12.48 -7.70 14.31
C GLN A 182 11.83 -6.45 14.91
N GLU A 183 12.22 -5.28 14.41
CA GLU A 183 11.70 -4.02 14.94
C GLU A 183 10.21 -3.82 14.63
N ILE A 184 9.60 -4.52 13.66
CA ILE A 184 8.16 -4.40 13.38
C ILE A 184 7.35 -4.82 14.60
N ALA A 185 7.69 -5.96 15.20
CA ALA A 185 7.01 -6.46 16.40
C ALA A 185 7.14 -5.46 17.57
N GLU A 186 8.33 -4.92 17.75
CA GLU A 186 8.65 -4.01 18.85
C GLU A 186 7.94 -2.66 18.70
N GLN A 187 7.96 -2.09 17.50
CA GLN A 187 7.39 -0.77 17.21
C GLN A 187 5.86 -0.79 17.14
N TYR A 188 5.24 -1.88 16.67
CA TYR A 188 3.80 -1.94 16.42
C TYR A 188 2.97 -2.74 17.42
N ALA A 189 3.57 -3.51 18.32
CA ALA A 189 2.83 -4.14 19.43
C ALA A 189 1.94 -3.13 20.19
N PRO A 190 2.37 -1.87 20.46
CA PRO A 190 1.53 -0.85 21.07
C PRO A 190 0.40 -0.27 20.19
N TYR A 191 0.19 -0.76 18.96
CA TYR A 191 -0.88 -0.30 18.09
C TYR A 191 -1.85 -1.42 17.67
N ASN A 192 -1.48 -2.68 17.92
CA ASN A 192 -2.32 -3.83 17.57
C ASN A 192 -3.64 -3.85 18.37
N SER A 193 -4.71 -4.25 17.69
CA SER A 193 -6.05 -4.49 18.23
C SER A 193 -6.65 -5.79 17.67
N ALA A 194 -7.89 -6.13 18.03
CA ALA A 194 -8.56 -7.32 17.50
C ALA A 194 -8.81 -7.24 15.98
N THR A 195 -8.99 -6.03 15.45
CA THR A 195 -9.38 -5.80 14.04
C THR A 195 -8.33 -5.06 13.23
N VAL A 196 -7.23 -4.61 13.83
CA VAL A 196 -6.12 -3.96 13.12
C VAL A 196 -4.80 -4.51 13.65
N LYS A 197 -3.96 -5.06 12.77
CA LYS A 197 -2.69 -5.68 13.16
C LYS A 197 -1.56 -5.29 12.22
N ALA A 198 -0.37 -5.12 12.77
CA ALA A 198 0.87 -5.05 12.02
C ALA A 198 1.47 -6.45 11.84
N GLY A 199 2.09 -6.66 10.68
CA GLY A 199 2.79 -7.85 10.25
C GLY A 199 3.78 -7.48 9.15
N PHE A 200 4.15 -8.45 8.31
CA PHE A 200 5.17 -8.23 7.30
C PHE A 200 4.88 -8.98 6.00
N ARG A 201 5.50 -8.54 4.91
CA ARG A 201 5.46 -9.20 3.60
C ARG A 201 6.88 -9.54 3.16
N VAL A 202 7.11 -10.76 2.68
CA VAL A 202 8.42 -11.23 2.22
C VAL A 202 8.30 -11.91 0.86
N PRO A 203 9.19 -11.60 -0.10
CA PRO A 203 9.27 -12.35 -1.35
C PRO A 203 9.96 -13.71 -1.16
N ILE A 204 9.37 -14.76 -1.74
CA ILE A 204 9.94 -16.10 -1.86
C ILE A 204 10.11 -16.39 -3.35
N LEU A 205 11.37 -16.50 -3.78
CA LEU A 205 11.75 -16.61 -5.19
C LEU A 205 11.70 -18.08 -5.64
N TYR A 206 10.50 -18.63 -5.86
CA TYR A 206 10.31 -20.08 -6.00
C TYR A 206 10.93 -20.73 -7.26
N LEU A 207 11.32 -19.92 -8.24
CA LEU A 207 12.12 -20.36 -9.39
C LEU A 207 13.64 -20.25 -9.15
N ARG A 208 14.06 -19.48 -8.14
CA ARG A 208 15.46 -19.26 -7.83
C ARG A 208 15.97 -20.11 -6.67
N THR A 209 15.18 -20.22 -5.61
CA THR A 209 15.57 -20.98 -4.41
C THR A 209 15.28 -22.46 -4.63
N THR A 210 16.08 -23.11 -5.46
CA THR A 210 15.91 -24.52 -5.84
C THR A 210 17.07 -25.39 -5.36
N LYS A 211 16.88 -26.71 -5.37
CA LYS A 211 17.90 -27.73 -5.12
C LYS A 211 18.92 -27.89 -6.26
N GLY A 212 18.76 -27.11 -7.32
CA GLY A 212 19.68 -27.03 -8.46
C GLY A 212 19.56 -28.12 -9.51
N TYR A 213 20.42 -28.04 -10.54
CA TYR A 213 20.39 -28.89 -11.75
C TYR A 213 20.26 -30.39 -11.46
N SER A 214 21.05 -30.91 -10.52
CA SER A 214 21.09 -32.35 -10.20
C SER A 214 19.80 -32.89 -9.60
N GLN A 215 18.91 -32.00 -9.14
CA GLN A 215 17.62 -32.30 -8.53
C GLN A 215 16.46 -31.69 -9.33
N ASP A 216 16.65 -31.55 -10.65
CA ASP A 216 15.64 -31.00 -11.57
C ASP A 216 15.12 -29.61 -11.12
N TRP A 217 15.95 -28.80 -10.46
CA TRP A 217 15.59 -27.49 -9.89
C TRP A 217 14.30 -27.49 -9.07
N GLU A 218 14.05 -28.57 -8.33
CA GLU A 218 12.92 -28.63 -7.38
C GLU A 218 13.05 -27.49 -6.36
N PHE A 219 11.95 -26.79 -6.06
CA PHE A 219 11.93 -25.75 -5.03
C PHE A 219 12.47 -26.26 -3.69
N ASP A 220 13.35 -25.48 -3.07
CA ASP A 220 13.93 -25.77 -1.76
C ASP A 220 13.38 -24.80 -0.71
N PRO A 221 12.51 -25.25 0.21
CA PRO A 221 12.01 -24.40 1.28
C PRO A 221 13.07 -24.08 2.34
N ASN A 222 14.20 -24.79 2.37
CA ASN A 222 15.33 -24.58 3.29
C ASN A 222 16.58 -24.05 2.57
N PHE A 223 16.39 -23.28 1.49
CA PHE A 223 17.48 -22.77 0.68
C PHE A 223 18.58 -22.08 1.52
N ASP A 224 19.83 -22.34 1.17
CA ASP A 224 21.00 -21.76 1.84
C ASP A 224 21.21 -20.31 1.40
N ASN A 225 20.73 -19.37 2.21
CA ASN A 225 20.85 -17.93 1.96
C ASN A 225 22.31 -17.41 1.99
N SER A 226 23.29 -18.26 2.36
CA SER A 226 24.72 -17.91 2.25
C SER A 226 25.25 -18.05 0.81
N MET A 227 24.49 -18.71 -0.08
CA MET A 227 24.85 -18.86 -1.49
C MET A 227 24.94 -17.50 -2.20
N LYS A 228 26.01 -17.35 -2.99
CA LYS A 228 26.33 -16.09 -3.68
C LYS A 228 26.63 -16.31 -5.15
N CYS A 229 26.24 -15.34 -5.95
CA CYS A 229 26.73 -15.13 -7.30
C CYS A 229 27.60 -13.86 -7.31
N GLY A 230 28.91 -14.05 -7.52
CA GLY A 230 29.91 -13.01 -7.28
C GLY A 230 29.90 -12.55 -5.82
N LYS A 231 29.57 -11.28 -5.58
CA LYS A 231 29.47 -10.68 -4.23
C LYS A 231 28.04 -10.66 -3.67
N ARG A 232 27.03 -10.97 -4.49
CA ARG A 232 25.60 -10.83 -4.14
C ARG A 232 25.03 -12.15 -3.68
N GLN A 233 24.12 -12.11 -2.71
CA GLN A 233 23.33 -13.27 -2.32
C GLN A 233 22.34 -13.62 -3.44
N ILE A 234 22.08 -14.92 -3.62
CA ILE A 234 21.11 -15.41 -4.61
C ILE A 234 19.68 -15.07 -4.16
N ALA A 235 19.40 -15.28 -2.87
CA ALA A 235 18.16 -14.91 -2.21
C ALA A 235 18.45 -14.44 -0.78
N ASP A 236 17.64 -13.52 -0.27
CA ASP A 236 17.76 -13.00 1.09
C ASP A 236 17.16 -13.95 2.13
N ASP A 237 16.16 -14.74 1.73
CA ASP A 237 15.28 -15.49 2.62
C ASP A 237 14.94 -16.89 2.09
N SER A 238 14.79 -17.84 3.02
CA SER A 238 14.26 -19.18 2.76
C SER A 238 12.86 -19.29 3.37
N LEU A 239 11.98 -20.09 2.75
CA LEU A 239 10.57 -20.18 3.17
C LEU A 239 10.42 -20.64 4.63
N ASN A 240 11.16 -21.67 5.03
CA ASN A 240 11.04 -22.23 6.38
C ASN A 240 11.63 -21.32 7.46
N ASP A 241 12.68 -20.56 7.15
CA ASP A 241 13.22 -19.57 8.11
C ASP A 241 12.22 -18.44 8.35
N VAL A 242 11.53 -17.99 7.29
CA VAL A 242 10.47 -16.97 7.38
C VAL A 242 9.28 -17.47 8.19
N ILE A 243 8.82 -18.71 7.94
CA ILE A 243 7.75 -19.36 8.72
C ILE A 243 8.13 -19.46 10.20
N ARG A 244 9.35 -19.92 10.49
CA ARG A 244 9.85 -20.04 11.86
C ARG A 244 9.84 -18.69 12.57
N PHE A 245 10.35 -17.64 11.92
CA PHE A 245 10.36 -16.29 12.48
C PHE A 245 8.95 -15.75 12.74
N SER A 246 8.03 -15.87 11.77
CA SER A 246 6.63 -15.46 11.94
C SER A 246 5.98 -16.16 13.13
N THR A 247 6.23 -17.46 13.29
CA THR A 247 5.71 -18.28 14.40
C THR A 247 6.28 -17.84 15.75
N GLU A 248 7.60 -17.70 15.85
CA GLU A 248 8.30 -17.30 17.08
C GLU A 248 7.90 -15.89 17.54
N LYS A 249 7.76 -14.95 16.60
CA LYS A 249 7.39 -13.57 16.88
C LYS A 249 5.88 -13.32 16.90
N LYS A 250 5.07 -14.32 16.53
CA LYS A 250 3.61 -14.22 16.37
C LYS A 250 3.21 -13.04 15.47
N LEU A 251 3.95 -12.85 14.40
CA LEU A 251 3.73 -11.77 13.43
C LEU A 251 2.96 -12.30 12.21
N PRO A 252 1.79 -11.72 11.88
CA PRO A 252 1.08 -12.03 10.64
C PRO A 252 1.95 -11.78 9.42
N ILE A 253 1.78 -12.62 8.40
CA ILE A 253 2.60 -12.60 7.20
C ILE A 253 1.79 -12.78 5.91
N LEU A 254 2.19 -12.03 4.89
CA LEU A 254 1.85 -12.24 3.48
C LEU A 254 3.09 -12.73 2.74
N PHE A 255 2.98 -13.85 2.03
CA PHE A 255 4.08 -14.38 1.22
C PHE A 255 3.93 -13.91 -0.22
N THR A 256 4.94 -13.25 -0.78
CA THR A 256 4.96 -12.98 -2.23
C THR A 256 5.67 -14.13 -2.93
N LEU A 257 4.93 -15.06 -3.52
CA LEU A 257 5.52 -16.12 -4.34
C LEU A 257 5.83 -15.54 -5.71
N ASN A 258 7.12 -15.30 -5.97
CA ASN A 258 7.58 -14.59 -7.15
C ASN A 258 8.39 -15.51 -8.06
N GLY A 259 7.91 -15.68 -9.28
CA GLY A 259 8.63 -16.26 -10.42
C GLY A 259 8.46 -15.39 -11.67
N GLY A 260 8.13 -14.10 -11.49
CA GLY A 260 7.99 -13.11 -12.56
C GLY A 260 9.30 -12.35 -12.82
N VAL A 261 9.22 -11.27 -13.58
CA VAL A 261 10.38 -10.46 -13.98
C VAL A 261 11.20 -9.92 -12.81
N TRP A 262 10.58 -9.70 -11.64
CA TRP A 262 11.27 -9.25 -10.44
C TRP A 262 11.94 -10.37 -9.64
N ALA A 263 11.70 -11.63 -10.00
CA ALA A 263 12.39 -12.80 -9.47
C ALA A 263 13.61 -13.18 -10.30
N ASP A 264 14.06 -12.31 -11.20
CA ASP A 264 15.21 -12.54 -12.07
C ASP A 264 16.51 -11.97 -11.52
N ALA A 265 17.61 -12.70 -11.70
CA ALA A 265 18.80 -12.55 -10.89
C ALA A 265 19.60 -11.30 -11.27
N ALA A 266 20.37 -10.81 -10.31
CA ALA A 266 21.36 -9.76 -10.59
C ALA A 266 22.54 -10.28 -11.42
N CYS A 267 22.64 -11.60 -11.55
CA CYS A 267 23.69 -12.31 -12.27
C CYS A 267 23.30 -13.79 -12.48
N ASP A 268 23.73 -14.34 -13.62
CA ASP A 268 23.50 -15.71 -14.08
C ASP A 268 24.05 -16.76 -13.08
N ALA A 269 23.15 -17.50 -12.44
CA ALA A 269 23.37 -18.58 -11.50
C ALA A 269 22.54 -19.84 -11.86
N PRO A 270 22.67 -20.39 -13.08
CA PRO A 270 21.76 -21.38 -13.66
C PRO A 270 21.87 -22.77 -12.99
N SER A 271 22.87 -22.93 -12.12
CA SER A 271 23.01 -24.12 -11.28
C SER A 271 21.90 -24.22 -10.23
N TRP A 272 21.27 -23.09 -9.86
CA TRP A 272 20.28 -22.97 -8.80
C TRP A 272 19.03 -22.20 -9.26
N ASP A 273 19.20 -21.19 -10.11
CA ASP A 273 18.09 -20.45 -10.69
C ASP A 273 17.60 -21.14 -11.97
N ILE A 274 16.36 -21.64 -11.96
CA ILE A 274 15.76 -22.23 -13.17
C ILE A 274 15.33 -21.15 -14.16
N ASN A 275 15.15 -19.89 -13.72
CA ASN A 275 14.83 -18.79 -14.62
C ASN A 275 15.96 -18.60 -15.66
N ASP A 276 17.19 -18.41 -15.19
CA ASP A 276 18.39 -18.27 -16.03
C ASP A 276 18.57 -19.44 -17.00
N GLN A 277 18.27 -20.67 -16.55
CA GLN A 277 18.37 -21.84 -17.41
C GLN A 277 17.28 -21.88 -18.48
N LEU A 278 16.05 -21.48 -18.14
CA LEU A 278 14.94 -21.39 -19.11
C LEU A 278 15.22 -20.33 -20.16
N GLU A 279 15.81 -19.20 -19.76
CA GLU A 279 16.07 -18.06 -20.63
C GLU A 279 17.16 -18.31 -21.68
N LYS A 280 17.99 -19.34 -21.52
CA LYS A 280 18.95 -19.78 -22.55
C LYS A 280 18.28 -20.25 -23.84
N GLU A 281 17.03 -20.73 -23.77
CA GLU A 281 16.25 -21.10 -24.95
C GLU A 281 15.41 -19.89 -25.40
N PRO A 282 15.73 -19.26 -26.56
CA PRO A 282 14.99 -18.09 -27.03
C PRO A 282 13.48 -18.29 -27.17
N LEU A 283 13.00 -19.51 -27.43
CA LEU A 283 11.57 -19.80 -27.49
C LEU A 283 10.86 -19.73 -26.12
N ASN A 284 11.58 -19.70 -25.01
CA ASN A 284 11.02 -19.46 -23.68
C ASN A 284 10.95 -17.96 -23.33
N CYS A 285 11.58 -17.08 -24.11
CA CYS A 285 11.63 -15.65 -23.85
C CYS A 285 10.62 -14.86 -24.68
N GLN A 286 10.33 -13.62 -24.27
CA GLN A 286 9.56 -12.66 -25.05
C GLN A 286 10.40 -12.06 -26.19
N TRP A 287 9.79 -11.89 -27.36
CA TRP A 287 10.43 -11.31 -28.56
C TRP A 287 9.82 -9.96 -28.88
N ASN A 288 10.64 -8.99 -29.31
CA ASN A 288 10.14 -7.70 -29.77
C ASN A 288 9.52 -7.79 -31.18
N GLU A 289 8.93 -6.70 -31.66
CA GLU A 289 8.28 -6.59 -32.97
C GLU A 289 9.23 -6.74 -34.16
N ARG A 290 10.54 -6.84 -33.91
CA ARG A 290 11.62 -7.07 -34.88
C ARG A 290 12.08 -8.53 -34.87
N ASN A 291 11.41 -9.40 -34.12
CA ASN A 291 11.75 -10.81 -33.89
C ASN A 291 13.10 -11.00 -33.20
N GLN A 292 13.40 -10.17 -32.19
CA GLN A 292 14.64 -10.24 -31.42
C GLN A 292 14.31 -10.51 -29.95
N VAL A 293 15.10 -11.40 -29.34
CA VAL A 293 15.18 -11.53 -27.88
C VAL A 293 16.29 -10.61 -27.41
N MET A 294 15.99 -9.77 -26.41
CA MET A 294 16.98 -8.84 -25.87
C MET A 294 17.91 -9.56 -24.87
N ASN A 295 19.11 -9.00 -24.70
CA ASN A 295 20.01 -9.44 -23.63
C ASN A 295 19.51 -8.90 -22.29
N ASP A 296 19.77 -9.66 -21.25
CA ASP A 296 19.43 -9.43 -19.85
C ASP A 296 19.77 -8.01 -19.36
N ASP A 297 21.00 -7.60 -19.61
CA ASP A 297 21.58 -6.38 -19.07
C ASP A 297 21.24 -5.11 -19.87
N TYR A 298 20.39 -5.22 -20.90
CA TYR A 298 20.10 -4.12 -21.83
C TYR A 298 19.44 -2.92 -21.15
N LEU A 299 18.63 -3.16 -20.11
CA LEU A 299 17.91 -2.12 -19.36
C LEU A 299 18.49 -1.87 -17.95
N LYS A 300 19.74 -2.27 -17.68
CA LYS A 300 20.38 -2.13 -16.35
C LYS A 300 20.52 -0.69 -15.83
N THR A 301 20.27 0.32 -16.66
CA THR A 301 20.39 1.73 -16.27
C THR A 301 19.08 2.36 -15.82
N LEU A 302 17.94 1.65 -15.90
CA LEU A 302 16.66 2.19 -15.47
C LEU A 302 16.61 2.39 -13.93
N PRO A 303 15.92 3.43 -13.42
CA PRO A 303 15.80 3.65 -11.98
C PRO A 303 15.14 2.47 -11.28
N GLY A 304 15.83 1.79 -10.36
CA GLY A 304 15.32 0.56 -9.73
C GLY A 304 15.62 -0.73 -10.47
N SER A 305 16.33 -0.67 -11.60
CA SER A 305 17.00 -1.81 -12.25
C SER A 305 18.52 -1.73 -12.13
N GLN A 306 19.04 -0.76 -11.36
CA GLN A 306 20.46 -0.36 -11.39
C GLN A 306 21.45 -1.45 -11.01
N ASP A 307 20.98 -2.62 -10.56
CA ASP A 307 21.78 -3.81 -10.31
C ASP A 307 20.98 -5.14 -10.24
N ALA A 308 19.71 -5.13 -10.69
CA ALA A 308 18.72 -6.22 -10.88
C ALA A 308 17.31 -5.60 -10.90
N PRO A 309 16.31 -6.14 -11.63
CA PRO A 309 16.32 -7.37 -12.43
C PRO A 309 16.61 -7.11 -13.92
N GLU A 310 16.75 -8.18 -14.68
CA GLU A 310 17.06 -8.21 -16.11
C GLU A 310 15.83 -7.89 -16.97
N LEU A 311 15.17 -6.74 -16.69
CA LEU A 311 13.89 -6.30 -17.26
C LEU A 311 13.76 -6.40 -18.79
N ALA A 312 14.87 -6.48 -19.50
CA ALA A 312 14.90 -6.58 -20.95
C ALA A 312 14.56 -7.99 -21.46
N ARG A 313 15.03 -9.04 -20.77
CA ARG A 313 14.74 -10.43 -21.09
C ARG A 313 13.75 -10.95 -20.07
N GLY A 314 12.73 -11.65 -20.54
CA GLY A 314 11.74 -12.21 -19.64
C GLY A 314 11.05 -13.38 -20.29
N LEU A 315 10.62 -14.32 -19.47
CA LEU A 315 9.89 -15.48 -19.95
C LEU A 315 8.57 -15.07 -20.61
N THR A 316 8.22 -15.79 -21.69
CA THR A 316 6.97 -15.60 -22.42
C THR A 316 5.76 -16.11 -21.63
N LEU A 317 4.61 -15.46 -21.81
CA LEU A 317 3.34 -15.84 -21.19
C LEU A 317 2.53 -16.82 -22.05
N ASN A 318 3.02 -17.20 -23.24
CA ASN A 318 2.24 -18.08 -24.13
C ASN A 318 2.14 -19.51 -23.57
N VAL A 319 1.00 -20.14 -23.81
CA VAL A 319 0.69 -21.45 -23.20
C VAL A 319 1.49 -22.62 -23.75
N TYR A 320 2.22 -22.41 -24.85
CA TYR A 320 3.07 -23.41 -25.49
C TYR A 320 4.51 -23.41 -24.96
N ALA A 321 4.88 -22.46 -24.11
CA ALA A 321 6.12 -22.49 -23.34
C ALA A 321 6.04 -23.57 -22.25
N SER A 322 6.04 -24.84 -22.68
CA SER A 322 5.72 -26.00 -21.85
C SER A 322 6.69 -26.18 -20.68
N ASP A 323 7.99 -25.94 -20.90
CA ASP A 323 8.99 -26.01 -19.82
C ASP A 323 8.79 -24.88 -18.80
N VAL A 324 8.59 -23.64 -19.25
CA VAL A 324 8.29 -22.50 -18.37
C VAL A 324 7.09 -22.80 -17.48
N ARG A 325 5.97 -23.25 -18.08
CA ARG A 325 4.75 -23.60 -17.34
C ARG A 325 4.96 -24.79 -16.41
N ARG A 326 5.69 -25.83 -16.84
CA ARG A 326 6.01 -27.00 -16.01
C ARG A 326 6.74 -26.59 -14.73
N TYR A 327 7.85 -25.85 -14.85
CA TYR A 327 8.65 -25.45 -13.70
C TYR A 327 7.90 -24.47 -12.80
N LYS A 328 7.22 -23.47 -13.38
CA LYS A 328 6.37 -22.55 -12.60
C LYS A 328 5.31 -23.31 -11.81
N LYS A 329 4.50 -24.14 -12.47
CA LYS A 329 3.44 -24.92 -11.81
C LYS A 329 4.01 -25.80 -10.70
N ARG A 330 5.03 -26.60 -11.00
CA ARG A 330 5.60 -27.56 -10.04
C ARG A 330 6.14 -26.85 -8.80
N ASN A 331 6.98 -25.83 -8.97
CA ASN A 331 7.64 -25.16 -7.85
C ASN A 331 6.67 -24.26 -7.07
N LEU A 332 5.74 -23.58 -7.74
CA LEU A 332 4.66 -22.83 -7.07
C LEU A 332 3.81 -23.74 -6.19
N GLN A 333 3.41 -24.91 -6.71
CA GLN A 333 2.65 -25.90 -5.93
C GLN A 333 3.46 -26.48 -4.77
N ALA A 334 4.78 -26.68 -4.94
CA ALA A 334 5.64 -27.12 -3.85
C ALA A 334 5.67 -26.10 -2.70
N ALA A 335 5.88 -24.81 -3.02
CA ALA A 335 5.79 -23.73 -2.03
C ALA A 335 4.39 -23.63 -1.40
N GLY A 336 3.33 -23.73 -2.21
CA GLY A 336 1.95 -23.69 -1.76
C GLY A 336 1.61 -24.79 -0.75
N ARG A 337 2.11 -26.03 -0.92
CA ARG A 337 1.87 -27.11 0.05
C ARG A 337 2.52 -26.86 1.41
N VAL A 338 3.73 -26.30 1.44
CA VAL A 338 4.40 -25.89 2.69
C VAL A 338 3.59 -24.78 3.38
N LEU A 339 3.10 -23.80 2.61
CA LEU A 339 2.28 -22.72 3.14
C LEU A 339 0.90 -23.17 3.61
N LEU A 340 0.32 -24.19 2.98
CA LEU A 340 -0.94 -24.79 3.44
C LEU A 340 -0.78 -25.41 4.83
N GLU A 341 0.31 -26.12 5.08
CA GLU A 341 0.62 -26.69 6.40
C GLU A 341 0.79 -25.56 7.44
N PHE A 342 1.51 -24.50 7.10
CA PHE A 342 1.63 -23.32 7.96
C PHE A 342 0.28 -22.68 8.26
N ALA A 343 -0.57 -22.47 7.24
CA ALA A 343 -1.89 -21.88 7.40
C ALA A 343 -2.83 -22.72 8.27
N GLN A 344 -2.74 -24.06 8.20
CA GLN A 344 -3.52 -24.97 9.03
C GLN A 344 -3.07 -24.95 10.49
N ASN A 345 -1.77 -24.85 10.74
CA ASN A 345 -1.20 -24.83 12.10
C ASN A 345 -1.28 -23.44 12.75
N HIS A 346 -1.25 -22.38 11.95
CA HIS A 346 -1.19 -20.98 12.40
C HIS A 346 -2.14 -20.07 11.61
N PRO A 347 -3.47 -20.32 11.63
CA PRO A 347 -4.43 -19.57 10.82
C PRO A 347 -4.50 -18.07 11.13
N ASP A 348 -4.12 -17.66 12.35
CA ASP A 348 -4.07 -16.25 12.75
C ASP A 348 -2.85 -15.49 12.22
N LEU A 349 -1.82 -16.21 11.74
CA LEU A 349 -0.58 -15.64 11.21
C LEU A 349 -0.55 -15.62 9.67
N PHE A 350 -1.25 -16.54 9.01
CA PHE A 350 -1.28 -16.60 7.56
C PHE A 350 -2.32 -15.64 6.97
N VAL A 351 -1.86 -14.49 6.45
CA VAL A 351 -2.75 -13.54 5.76
C VAL A 351 -3.03 -14.02 4.33
N GLY A 352 -2.00 -14.46 3.61
CA GLY A 352 -2.17 -15.07 2.29
C GLY A 352 -0.89 -15.14 1.46
N ILE A 353 -1.08 -15.26 0.15
CA ILE A 353 -0.08 -15.33 -0.90
C ILE A 353 -0.39 -14.26 -1.95
N SER A 354 0.62 -13.48 -2.32
CA SER A 354 0.57 -12.63 -3.51
C SER A 354 1.42 -13.22 -4.63
N LEU A 355 0.92 -13.17 -5.86
CA LEU A 355 1.48 -13.85 -7.04
C LEU A 355 2.20 -12.87 -7.97
N ASP A 356 3.37 -13.26 -8.48
CA ASP A 356 4.15 -12.63 -9.57
C ASP A 356 3.88 -11.12 -9.73
N PRO A 357 4.61 -10.23 -9.03
CA PRO A 357 4.42 -8.79 -9.17
C PRO A 357 4.66 -8.29 -10.61
N ASP A 358 3.85 -7.32 -11.04
CA ASP A 358 3.98 -6.59 -12.31
C ASP A 358 4.04 -7.50 -13.55
N VAL A 359 3.03 -8.36 -13.71
CA VAL A 359 2.91 -9.20 -14.92
C VAL A 359 2.63 -8.32 -16.14
N TYR A 360 3.52 -8.37 -17.12
CA TYR A 360 3.38 -7.64 -18.38
C TYR A 360 3.92 -8.44 -19.58
N ASN A 361 3.36 -8.15 -20.75
CA ASN A 361 4.10 -8.25 -22.00
C ASN A 361 5.07 -7.06 -22.03
N ASN A 362 6.37 -7.29 -22.08
CA ASN A 362 7.42 -6.34 -21.69
C ASN A 362 7.17 -4.89 -22.20
N PRO A 363 6.82 -3.94 -21.31
CA PRO A 363 6.54 -2.56 -21.67
C PRO A 363 7.73 -1.61 -21.37
N PHE A 364 8.86 -2.13 -20.88
CA PHE A 364 9.95 -1.33 -20.32
C PHE A 364 10.80 -0.59 -21.37
N PHE A 365 10.43 -0.71 -22.65
CA PHE A 365 11.07 -0.03 -23.79
C PHE A 365 10.31 1.21 -24.27
N GLU A 366 9.37 1.74 -23.47
CA GLU A 366 8.74 3.06 -23.70
C GLU A 366 8.05 3.22 -25.07
N GLY A 367 7.53 2.13 -25.62
CA GLY A 367 6.89 2.10 -26.93
C GLY A 367 7.87 2.07 -28.12
N GLU A 368 9.18 2.09 -27.88
CA GLU A 368 10.23 1.86 -28.89
C GLU A 368 10.25 0.40 -29.37
N GLN A 369 9.81 -0.51 -28.51
CA GLN A 369 9.65 -1.93 -28.78
C GLN A 369 8.31 -2.42 -28.23
N TRP A 370 7.74 -3.42 -28.89
CA TRP A 370 6.47 -4.03 -28.52
C TRP A 370 6.63 -5.53 -28.39
N TYR A 371 5.92 -6.13 -27.44
CA TYR A 371 6.03 -7.54 -27.09
C TYR A 371 4.63 -8.16 -26.93
N ASP A 372 4.42 -9.46 -27.06
CA ASP A 372 5.41 -10.51 -27.33
C ASP A 372 5.20 -11.13 -28.72
N TYR A 373 6.24 -11.10 -29.55
CA TYR A 373 6.23 -11.64 -30.93
C TYR A 373 6.91 -13.01 -31.04
N ASN A 374 7.08 -13.72 -29.92
CA ASN A 374 7.58 -15.09 -29.91
C ASN A 374 6.76 -15.97 -30.89
N PRO A 375 7.41 -16.84 -31.71
CA PRO A 375 6.71 -17.67 -32.69
C PRO A 375 5.52 -18.47 -32.13
N LEU A 376 5.61 -18.93 -30.88
CA LEU A 376 4.55 -19.66 -30.18
C LEU A 376 3.43 -18.73 -29.70
N THR A 377 3.75 -17.50 -29.28
CA THR A 377 2.77 -16.43 -29.03
C THR A 377 2.00 -16.09 -30.30
N LEU A 378 2.67 -16.00 -31.45
CA LEU A 378 2.03 -15.75 -32.74
C LEU A 378 1.11 -16.90 -33.18
N ARG A 379 1.48 -18.16 -32.86
CA ARG A 379 0.59 -19.31 -33.04
C ARG A 379 -0.67 -19.16 -32.18
N GLN A 380 -0.50 -18.92 -30.88
CA GLN A 380 -1.62 -18.77 -29.95
C GLN A 380 -2.54 -17.60 -30.35
N PHE A 381 -2.00 -16.48 -30.84
CA PHE A 381 -2.80 -15.37 -31.35
C PHE A 381 -3.74 -15.78 -32.49
N ARG A 382 -3.22 -16.54 -33.47
CA ARG A 382 -4.03 -17.03 -34.61
C ARG A 382 -5.12 -18.01 -34.15
N GLU A 383 -4.80 -18.87 -33.20
CA GLU A 383 -5.76 -19.81 -32.63
C GLU A 383 -6.83 -19.10 -31.80
N TRP A 384 -6.45 -18.08 -31.02
CA TRP A 384 -7.37 -17.23 -30.27
C TRP A 384 -8.34 -16.47 -31.18
N LEU A 385 -7.82 -15.86 -32.26
CA LEU A 385 -8.66 -15.20 -33.27
C LEU A 385 -9.69 -16.16 -33.87
N LYS A 386 -9.31 -17.40 -34.18
CA LYS A 386 -10.20 -18.44 -34.73
C LYS A 386 -11.12 -19.11 -33.70
N GLY A 387 -10.80 -19.01 -32.41
CA GLY A 387 -11.40 -19.85 -31.38
C GLY A 387 -11.07 -21.34 -31.53
N ASP A 388 -9.84 -21.65 -31.92
CA ASP A 388 -9.33 -22.98 -32.27
C ASP A 388 -8.22 -23.44 -31.30
N GLY A 389 -7.67 -24.64 -31.49
CA GLY A 389 -6.62 -25.22 -30.65
C GLY A 389 -7.03 -25.30 -29.17
N PRO A 390 -6.29 -24.70 -28.22
CA PRO A 390 -6.67 -24.73 -26.81
C PRO A 390 -8.04 -24.04 -26.56
N TYR A 391 -8.43 -23.07 -27.39
CA TYR A 391 -9.70 -22.34 -27.25
C TYR A 391 -10.92 -23.09 -27.79
N SER A 392 -10.74 -24.17 -28.56
CA SER A 392 -11.83 -25.08 -28.95
C SER A 392 -12.00 -26.26 -27.99
N GLY A 393 -11.19 -26.32 -26.92
CA GLY A 393 -11.13 -27.44 -25.99
C GLY A 393 -10.38 -28.66 -26.55
N GLN A 394 -9.53 -28.46 -27.57
CA GLN A 394 -8.69 -29.48 -28.18
C GLN A 394 -7.21 -29.06 -28.08
N PRO A 395 -6.64 -28.95 -26.88
CA PRO A 395 -5.26 -28.53 -26.72
C PRO A 395 -4.26 -29.55 -27.29
N THR A 396 -3.14 -29.07 -27.82
CA THR A 396 -1.99 -29.88 -28.23
C THR A 396 -0.72 -29.38 -27.55
N ASP A 397 0.38 -30.14 -27.65
CA ASP A 397 1.72 -29.71 -27.24
C ASP A 397 1.83 -29.23 -25.77
N GLY A 398 1.00 -29.80 -24.89
CA GLY A 398 0.99 -29.48 -23.45
C GLY A 398 0.25 -28.19 -23.06
N ALA A 399 -0.44 -27.53 -24.02
CA ALA A 399 -1.31 -26.40 -23.73
C ALA A 399 -2.50 -26.80 -22.82
N PRO A 400 -3.03 -25.89 -21.99
CA PRO A 400 -4.23 -26.13 -21.21
C PRO A 400 -5.50 -26.02 -22.08
N ASP A 401 -6.62 -26.49 -21.55
CA ASP A 401 -7.94 -26.22 -22.14
C ASP A 401 -8.36 -24.77 -21.84
N LEU A 402 -8.50 -23.96 -22.89
CA LEU A 402 -8.82 -22.54 -22.82
C LEU A 402 -10.23 -22.22 -23.36
N ARG A 403 -11.14 -23.20 -23.42
CA ARG A 403 -12.51 -22.96 -23.95
C ARG A 403 -13.24 -21.80 -23.29
N ASN A 404 -12.96 -21.54 -22.00
CA ASN A 404 -13.57 -20.46 -21.22
C ASN A 404 -12.98 -19.07 -21.52
N TYR A 405 -11.79 -19.00 -22.13
CA TYR A 405 -11.14 -17.74 -22.55
C TYR A 405 -11.21 -17.52 -24.06
N ARG A 406 -12.00 -18.34 -24.76
CA ARG A 406 -12.23 -18.20 -26.19
C ARG A 406 -12.76 -16.80 -26.48
N LYS A 407 -12.20 -16.16 -27.52
CA LYS A 407 -12.70 -14.87 -28.02
C LYS A 407 -14.23 -14.93 -28.20
N LYS A 408 -14.94 -13.93 -27.65
CA LYS A 408 -16.42 -13.86 -27.70
C LYS A 408 -16.98 -14.02 -29.11
N SER A 409 -16.31 -13.39 -30.08
CA SER A 409 -16.63 -13.49 -31.51
C SER A 409 -15.38 -13.90 -32.28
N PRO A 410 -15.15 -15.20 -32.49
CA PRO A 410 -14.05 -15.66 -33.33
C PRO A 410 -14.18 -15.14 -34.77
N LEU A 411 -13.05 -14.90 -35.41
CA LEU A 411 -12.95 -14.27 -36.73
C LEU A 411 -12.59 -15.28 -37.82
N THR A 412 -13.15 -15.06 -39.00
CA THR A 412 -12.73 -15.72 -40.24
C THR A 412 -11.48 -15.04 -40.84
N LEU A 413 -10.76 -15.75 -41.71
CA LEU A 413 -9.61 -15.16 -42.41
C LEU A 413 -9.99 -13.93 -43.25
N LYS A 414 -11.22 -13.89 -43.78
CA LYS A 414 -11.75 -12.75 -44.54
C LYS A 414 -11.88 -11.51 -43.65
N GLU A 415 -12.44 -11.66 -42.45
CA GLU A 415 -12.58 -10.57 -41.49
C GLU A 415 -11.22 -10.09 -40.98
N VAL A 416 -10.31 -11.02 -40.68
CA VAL A 416 -8.92 -10.69 -40.31
C VAL A 416 -8.23 -9.89 -41.41
N ASN A 417 -8.33 -10.30 -42.68
CA ASN A 417 -7.77 -9.55 -43.81
C ASN A 417 -8.40 -8.15 -43.95
N GLN A 418 -9.71 -8.02 -43.69
CA GLN A 418 -10.41 -6.75 -43.73
C GLN A 418 -9.94 -5.80 -42.62
N LEU A 419 -9.82 -6.29 -41.38
CA LEU A 419 -9.34 -5.51 -40.23
C LEU A 419 -7.88 -5.09 -40.42
N ALA A 420 -7.02 -6.03 -40.80
CA ALA A 420 -5.58 -5.81 -40.99
C ALA A 420 -5.22 -5.03 -42.27
N ARG A 421 -6.17 -4.89 -43.20
CA ARG A 421 -5.94 -4.37 -44.57
C ARG A 421 -4.84 -5.16 -45.28
N LYS A 422 -4.93 -6.49 -45.19
CA LYS A 422 -4.00 -7.47 -45.78
C LYS A 422 -4.75 -8.46 -46.68
N ASN A 423 -4.00 -9.30 -47.37
CA ASN A 423 -4.50 -10.29 -48.33
C ASN A 423 -3.87 -11.68 -48.10
N TRP A 424 -3.74 -12.09 -46.84
CA TRP A 424 -3.21 -13.39 -46.45
C TRP A 424 -4.05 -14.53 -47.04
N LYS A 425 -3.38 -15.57 -47.54
CA LYS A 425 -4.03 -16.72 -48.21
C LYS A 425 -4.40 -17.83 -47.25
N ASN A 426 -3.75 -17.88 -46.09
CA ASN A 426 -4.00 -18.85 -45.04
C ASN A 426 -3.64 -18.25 -43.66
N TRP A 427 -4.01 -18.95 -42.60
CA TRP A 427 -3.81 -18.49 -41.22
C TRP A 427 -2.35 -18.38 -40.80
N ASN A 428 -1.44 -19.18 -41.37
CA ASN A 428 -0.01 -19.14 -40.99
C ASN A 428 0.66 -17.84 -41.44
N GLU A 429 0.10 -17.17 -42.46
CA GLU A 429 0.59 -15.87 -42.93
C GLU A 429 0.11 -14.70 -42.05
N VAL A 430 -0.92 -14.88 -41.22
CA VAL A 430 -1.48 -13.82 -40.37
C VAL A 430 -0.42 -13.35 -39.38
N GLN A 431 -0.22 -12.04 -39.30
CA GLN A 431 0.75 -11.39 -38.40
C GLN A 431 0.08 -10.25 -37.62
N PRO A 432 0.39 -10.07 -36.34
CA PRO A 432 -0.03 -8.87 -35.61
C PRO A 432 0.61 -7.61 -36.21
N PRO A 433 0.09 -6.41 -35.90
CA PRO A 433 0.74 -5.16 -36.28
C PRO A 433 2.18 -5.10 -35.75
N ARG A 434 3.08 -4.49 -36.51
CA ARG A 434 4.49 -4.26 -36.13
C ARG A 434 4.90 -2.79 -36.22
N ILE A 435 3.94 -1.92 -36.54
CA ILE A 435 4.15 -0.48 -36.70
C ILE A 435 3.06 0.22 -35.91
N PHE A 436 3.47 1.02 -34.92
CA PHE A 436 2.58 1.73 -34.00
C PHE A 436 2.70 3.24 -34.22
N SER A 437 2.29 3.70 -35.41
CA SER A 437 2.40 5.13 -35.78
C SER A 437 1.47 6.00 -34.94
N THR A 438 1.99 7.12 -34.43
CA THR A 438 1.19 8.16 -33.77
C THR A 438 0.60 9.18 -34.77
N ALA A 439 0.94 9.08 -36.06
CA ALA A 439 0.40 9.92 -37.13
C ALA A 439 -1.05 9.58 -37.46
N SER A 440 -1.80 10.49 -38.08
CA SER A 440 -3.24 10.29 -38.35
C SER A 440 -3.51 9.27 -39.48
N PRO A 441 -4.38 8.26 -39.27
CA PRO A 441 -5.01 7.90 -38.00
C PRO A 441 -4.02 7.16 -37.07
N PRO A 442 -3.95 7.53 -35.78
CA PRO A 442 -2.99 6.94 -34.87
C PRO A 442 -3.29 5.47 -34.57
N TYR A 443 -2.27 4.71 -34.17
CA TYR A 443 -2.35 3.26 -33.97
C TYR A 443 -3.46 2.85 -32.99
N TRP A 444 -3.73 3.65 -31.95
CA TRP A 444 -4.80 3.35 -30.98
C TRP A 444 -6.22 3.49 -31.55
N LYS A 445 -6.36 3.92 -32.80
CA LYS A 445 -7.61 3.88 -33.59
C LYS A 445 -7.62 2.81 -34.67
N ASP A 446 -6.55 2.03 -34.81
CA ASP A 446 -6.47 0.94 -35.79
C ASP A 446 -7.19 -0.32 -35.26
N PRO A 447 -8.22 -0.84 -35.97
CA PRO A 447 -8.92 -2.05 -35.57
C PRO A 447 -8.02 -3.30 -35.47
N TRP A 448 -6.93 -3.37 -36.22
CA TRP A 448 -6.02 -4.51 -36.15
C TRP A 448 -5.09 -4.44 -34.94
N VAL A 449 -4.64 -3.23 -34.57
CA VAL A 449 -3.96 -2.99 -33.31
C VAL A 449 -4.86 -3.34 -32.14
N ARG A 450 -6.14 -3.01 -32.22
CA ARG A 450 -7.12 -3.41 -31.20
C ARG A 450 -7.13 -4.92 -30.98
N GLU A 451 -7.21 -5.72 -32.04
CA GLU A 451 -7.20 -7.19 -31.89
C GLU A 451 -5.92 -7.72 -31.23
N TRP A 452 -4.77 -7.12 -31.55
CA TRP A 452 -3.51 -7.48 -30.90
C TRP A 452 -3.47 -7.10 -29.42
N GLU A 453 -3.90 -5.89 -29.07
CA GLU A 453 -3.94 -5.43 -27.68
C GLU A 453 -4.93 -6.25 -26.81
N LEU A 454 -6.09 -6.63 -27.37
CA LEU A 454 -7.02 -7.54 -26.67
C LEU A 454 -6.36 -8.89 -26.34
N PHE A 455 -5.57 -9.43 -27.28
CA PHE A 455 -4.85 -10.68 -27.05
C PHE A 455 -3.72 -10.52 -26.01
N ARG A 456 -2.96 -9.42 -26.05
CA ARG A 456 -1.93 -9.13 -25.03
C ARG A 456 -2.52 -9.08 -23.62
N ARG A 457 -3.70 -8.46 -23.47
CA ARG A 457 -4.43 -8.42 -22.19
C ARG A 457 -4.91 -9.80 -21.74
N HIS A 458 -5.39 -10.60 -22.69
CA HIS A 458 -5.74 -11.99 -22.43
C HIS A 458 -4.55 -12.82 -21.91
N LEU A 459 -3.31 -12.57 -22.37
CA LEU A 459 -2.13 -13.29 -21.85
C LEU A 459 -1.84 -12.94 -20.38
N VAL A 460 -1.99 -11.67 -19.98
CA VAL A 460 -1.80 -11.25 -18.58
C VAL A 460 -2.89 -11.85 -17.67
N ASP A 461 -4.15 -11.75 -18.11
CA ASP A 461 -5.31 -12.36 -17.45
C ASP A 461 -5.12 -13.86 -17.24
N LEU A 462 -4.79 -14.59 -18.31
CA LEU A 462 -4.57 -16.02 -18.25
C LEU A 462 -3.42 -16.40 -17.32
N HIS A 463 -2.33 -15.62 -17.30
CA HIS A 463 -1.19 -15.92 -16.44
C HIS A 463 -1.54 -15.85 -14.95
N TYR A 464 -2.20 -14.77 -14.50
CA TYR A 464 -2.67 -14.71 -13.11
C TYR A 464 -3.66 -15.83 -12.78
N ASP A 465 -4.56 -16.15 -13.72
CA ASP A 465 -5.57 -17.17 -13.47
C ASP A 465 -4.95 -18.57 -13.35
N GLU A 466 -3.97 -18.90 -14.21
CA GLU A 466 -3.21 -20.16 -14.09
C GLU A 466 -2.47 -20.27 -12.76
N LEU A 467 -1.76 -19.22 -12.33
CA LEU A 467 -1.06 -19.22 -11.05
C LEU A 467 -2.04 -19.44 -9.88
N SER A 468 -3.20 -18.77 -9.91
CA SER A 468 -4.24 -18.91 -8.87
C SER A 468 -4.87 -20.30 -8.85
N GLN A 469 -5.15 -20.88 -10.02
CA GLN A 469 -5.63 -22.25 -10.16
C GLN A 469 -4.61 -23.24 -9.63
N TRP A 470 -3.32 -23.08 -9.95
CA TRP A 470 -2.29 -24.01 -9.51
C TRP A 470 -2.11 -24.03 -7.99
N LEU A 471 -2.23 -22.87 -7.33
CA LEU A 471 -2.26 -22.81 -5.86
C LEU A 471 -3.53 -23.43 -5.27
N THR A 472 -4.68 -23.20 -5.91
CA THR A 472 -5.94 -23.83 -5.48
C THR A 472 -5.87 -25.36 -5.63
N ASP A 473 -5.29 -25.86 -6.73
CA ASP A 473 -4.99 -27.29 -6.94
C ASP A 473 -4.05 -27.85 -5.87
N ALA A 474 -3.17 -27.01 -5.29
CA ALA A 474 -2.31 -27.38 -4.17
C ALA A 474 -3.01 -27.30 -2.80
N GLY A 475 -4.28 -26.86 -2.76
CA GLY A 475 -5.13 -26.82 -1.58
C GLY A 475 -5.21 -25.46 -0.88
N ILE A 476 -4.58 -24.41 -1.42
CA ILE A 476 -4.71 -23.06 -0.84
C ILE A 476 -6.11 -22.51 -1.11
N PRO A 477 -6.86 -22.06 -0.09
CA PRO A 477 -8.17 -21.45 -0.30
C PRO A 477 -8.08 -20.15 -1.11
N THR A 478 -9.01 -19.95 -2.06
CA THR A 478 -9.13 -18.75 -2.91
C THR A 478 -9.01 -17.42 -2.16
N ARG A 479 -9.61 -17.32 -0.95
CA ARG A 479 -9.56 -16.12 -0.11
C ARG A 479 -8.16 -15.66 0.32
N HIS A 480 -7.16 -16.52 0.17
CA HIS A 480 -5.77 -16.24 0.53
C HIS A 480 -4.88 -15.97 -0.69
N ILE A 481 -5.42 -15.93 -1.90
CA ILE A 481 -4.64 -15.78 -3.14
C ILE A 481 -4.91 -14.39 -3.71
N PHE A 482 -3.86 -13.62 -3.95
CA PHE A 482 -3.93 -12.27 -4.51
C PHE A 482 -3.01 -12.15 -5.73
N SER A 483 -3.44 -11.44 -6.78
CA SER A 483 -2.53 -10.97 -7.82
C SER A 483 -1.61 -9.85 -7.31
N SER A 484 -0.78 -9.25 -8.15
CA SER A 484 0.11 -8.14 -7.75
C SER A 484 0.40 -7.23 -8.94
N GLN A 485 -0.57 -6.41 -9.34
CA GLN A 485 -0.46 -5.58 -10.55
C GLN A 485 -0.20 -4.10 -10.27
N GLY A 486 0.77 -3.51 -10.97
CA GLY A 486 1.04 -2.06 -11.00
C GLY A 486 -0.05 -1.24 -11.67
N PHE A 487 -0.58 -0.26 -10.95
CA PHE A 487 -1.54 0.74 -11.45
C PHE A 487 -0.95 2.16 -11.36
N PRO A 488 -0.07 2.56 -12.28
CA PRO A 488 0.64 3.84 -12.20
C PRO A 488 -0.25 5.03 -12.53
N ALA A 489 0.04 6.17 -11.90
CA ALA A 489 -0.58 7.44 -12.22
C ALA A 489 -0.07 7.96 -13.57
N LEU A 490 -0.95 8.12 -14.55
CA LEU A 490 -0.57 8.59 -15.89
C LEU A 490 -0.86 10.10 -16.04
N SER A 491 0.15 10.87 -16.45
CA SER A 491 0.00 12.28 -16.75
C SER A 491 -0.53 12.50 -18.18
N GLU A 492 -1.24 13.61 -18.40
CA GLU A 492 -1.55 14.03 -19.77
C GLU A 492 -0.26 14.22 -20.60
N PRO A 493 -0.27 13.91 -21.91
CA PRO A 493 -1.43 13.56 -22.75
C PRO A 493 -1.76 12.05 -22.79
N LEU A 494 -1.22 11.22 -21.89
CA LEU A 494 -1.51 9.78 -21.88
C LEU A 494 -2.97 9.52 -21.49
N MET A 495 -3.56 8.51 -22.12
CA MET A 495 -4.89 8.02 -21.74
C MET A 495 -4.81 7.27 -20.40
N PRO A 496 -5.88 7.23 -19.60
CA PRO A 496 -5.96 6.37 -18.43
C PRO A 496 -5.79 4.91 -18.82
N PHE A 497 -5.23 4.10 -17.93
CA PHE A 497 -5.10 2.66 -18.18
C PHE A 497 -6.46 1.98 -18.36
N ALA A 498 -6.43 0.78 -18.94
CA ALA A 498 -7.64 0.04 -19.26
C ALA A 498 -8.27 -0.52 -17.98
N VAL A 499 -9.57 -0.31 -17.83
CA VAL A 499 -10.35 -0.91 -16.73
C VAL A 499 -10.75 -2.34 -17.10
N ASN A 500 -11.27 -2.54 -18.31
CA ASN A 500 -11.75 -3.83 -18.80
C ASN A 500 -10.80 -4.44 -19.85
N LEU A 501 -10.86 -5.75 -20.04
CA LEU A 501 -10.15 -6.47 -21.10
C LEU A 501 -10.48 -5.88 -22.47
N ASP A 502 -11.76 -5.52 -22.71
CA ASP A 502 -12.24 -4.99 -23.97
C ASP A 502 -12.14 -3.47 -24.14
N SER A 503 -11.55 -2.75 -23.17
CA SER A 503 -11.33 -1.31 -23.24
C SER A 503 -10.63 -0.88 -24.55
N PRO A 504 -10.81 0.38 -25.02
CA PRO A 504 -10.06 0.90 -26.16
C PRO A 504 -8.54 0.76 -26.00
N VAL A 505 -7.83 0.74 -27.13
CA VAL A 505 -6.36 0.75 -27.15
C VAL A 505 -5.88 2.07 -26.57
N LYS A 506 -4.82 2.03 -25.77
CA LYS A 506 -4.23 3.22 -25.15
C LYS A 506 -3.17 3.82 -26.06
N ASN A 507 -2.89 5.11 -25.86
CA ASN A 507 -1.88 5.84 -26.64
C ASN A 507 -0.44 5.64 -26.11
N TYR A 508 -0.22 4.61 -25.31
CA TYR A 508 1.07 4.14 -24.82
C TYR A 508 1.03 2.60 -24.72
N ASP A 509 2.20 1.97 -24.57
CA ASP A 509 2.25 0.53 -24.32
C ASP A 509 1.86 0.21 -22.87
N SER A 510 0.71 -0.45 -22.69
CA SER A 510 0.17 -0.88 -21.40
C SER A 510 0.81 -2.18 -20.87
N GLY A 511 1.59 -2.87 -21.71
CA GLY A 511 2.06 -4.23 -21.44
C GLY A 511 0.93 -5.28 -21.34
N GLY A 512 -0.28 -4.96 -21.79
CA GLY A 512 -1.45 -5.82 -21.64
C GLY A 512 -2.13 -5.73 -20.27
N MET A 513 -1.79 -4.77 -19.43
CA MET A 513 -2.43 -4.62 -18.11
C MET A 513 -3.83 -4.02 -18.22
N THR A 514 -4.77 -4.59 -17.45
CA THR A 514 -6.10 -4.03 -17.13
C THR A 514 -6.46 -4.31 -15.67
N ILE A 515 -7.47 -3.64 -15.10
CA ILE A 515 -7.99 -4.02 -13.77
C ILE A 515 -8.64 -5.41 -13.85
N GLU A 516 -9.52 -5.63 -14.82
CA GLU A 516 -10.23 -6.90 -14.99
C GLU A 516 -9.27 -8.09 -15.13
N GLY A 517 -8.26 -7.98 -15.99
CA GLY A 517 -7.26 -9.03 -16.22
C GLY A 517 -6.24 -9.18 -15.09
N ALA A 518 -6.22 -8.27 -14.12
CA ALA A 518 -5.44 -8.45 -12.91
C ALA A 518 -6.21 -9.23 -11.83
N LYS A 519 -7.52 -9.46 -11.99
CA LYS A 519 -8.33 -10.19 -11.01
C LYS A 519 -8.46 -11.66 -11.46
N PRO A 520 -7.74 -12.62 -10.84
CA PRO A 520 -7.88 -14.03 -11.19
C PRO A 520 -9.25 -14.59 -10.79
N ASN A 521 -9.72 -15.66 -11.44
CA ASN A 521 -10.98 -16.30 -11.09
C ASN A 521 -10.92 -16.98 -9.71
N GLN A 522 -9.77 -17.58 -9.37
CA GLN A 522 -9.52 -18.22 -8.07
C GLN A 522 -8.59 -17.42 -7.17
N GLY A 523 -8.83 -16.12 -7.12
CA GLY A 523 -8.20 -15.25 -6.13
C GLY A 523 -8.81 -13.87 -6.17
N HIS A 524 -8.07 -12.96 -5.56
CA HIS A 524 -8.45 -11.57 -5.40
C HIS A 524 -7.48 -10.64 -6.13
N LEU A 525 -7.98 -9.45 -6.45
CA LEU A 525 -7.19 -8.37 -7.03
C LEU A 525 -6.19 -7.85 -5.98
N GLY A 526 -4.90 -7.93 -6.29
CA GLY A 526 -3.84 -7.29 -5.54
C GLY A 526 -3.23 -6.13 -6.32
N ALA A 527 -3.22 -4.95 -5.70
CA ALA A 527 -2.76 -3.71 -6.32
C ALA A 527 -1.39 -3.26 -5.80
N ILE A 528 -0.60 -2.72 -6.71
CA ILE A 528 0.66 -2.01 -6.47
C ILE A 528 0.40 -0.52 -6.70
N LEU A 529 0.61 0.29 -5.67
CA LEU A 529 0.18 1.69 -5.65
C LEU A 529 1.27 2.61 -5.13
N TYR A 530 1.59 3.64 -5.93
CA TYR A 530 2.55 4.67 -5.56
C TYR A 530 2.02 6.07 -5.87
N GLY A 531 2.49 7.07 -5.11
CA GLY A 531 2.22 8.47 -5.42
C GLY A 531 0.72 8.77 -5.55
N PRO A 532 0.28 9.44 -6.64
CA PRO A 532 -1.13 9.77 -6.84
C PRO A 532 -2.08 8.57 -6.87
N SER A 533 -1.63 7.39 -7.34
CA SER A 533 -2.44 6.16 -7.30
C SER A 533 -2.71 5.72 -5.86
N ALA A 534 -1.71 5.84 -4.98
CA ALA A 534 -1.82 5.44 -3.59
C ALA A 534 -2.82 6.30 -2.81
N VAL A 535 -3.02 7.55 -3.20
CA VAL A 535 -3.97 8.48 -2.53
C VAL A 535 -5.33 8.58 -3.23
N ASN A 536 -5.61 7.68 -4.18
CA ASN A 536 -6.85 7.65 -4.98
C ASN A 536 -7.11 8.98 -5.71
N SER A 537 -6.08 9.55 -6.37
CA SER A 537 -6.14 10.87 -7.04
C SER A 537 -5.71 10.84 -8.51
N ILE A 538 -6.02 9.75 -9.21
CA ILE A 538 -5.70 9.60 -10.63
C ILE A 538 -6.95 9.69 -11.49
N ARG A 539 -6.73 10.01 -12.77
CA ARG A 539 -7.78 9.94 -13.78
C ARG A 539 -7.99 8.50 -14.21
N MET A 540 -9.25 8.08 -14.26
CA MET A 540 -9.68 6.75 -14.70
C MET A 540 -10.32 6.80 -16.08
N GLU A 541 -10.43 5.63 -16.72
CA GLU A 541 -11.11 5.50 -18.02
C GLU A 541 -12.62 5.79 -17.93
N ASN A 542 -13.21 5.50 -16.77
CA ASN A 542 -14.59 5.78 -16.43
C ASN A 542 -14.66 6.89 -15.36
N ASN A 543 -15.87 7.18 -14.86
CA ASN A 543 -16.09 8.22 -13.84
C ASN A 543 -15.87 7.73 -12.40
N ASP A 544 -15.51 6.46 -12.20
CA ASP A 544 -15.20 5.93 -10.87
C ASP A 544 -13.81 6.41 -10.43
N SER A 545 -13.60 6.56 -9.13
CA SER A 545 -12.23 6.58 -8.58
C SER A 545 -11.53 5.22 -8.75
N LEU A 546 -10.20 5.19 -8.58
CA LEU A 546 -9.42 3.96 -8.70
C LEU A 546 -9.91 2.89 -7.71
N PHE A 547 -10.10 3.27 -6.45
CA PHE A 547 -10.51 2.32 -5.41
C PHE A 547 -11.97 1.92 -5.56
N ALA A 548 -12.82 2.79 -6.09
CA ALA A 548 -14.18 2.41 -6.46
C ALA A 548 -14.18 1.38 -7.60
N ALA A 549 -13.31 1.53 -8.61
CA ALA A 549 -13.15 0.52 -9.65
C ALA A 549 -12.69 -0.83 -9.06
N PHE A 550 -11.66 -0.84 -8.20
CA PHE A 550 -11.20 -2.07 -7.54
C PHE A 550 -12.32 -2.76 -6.77
N ARG A 551 -13.05 -2.03 -5.92
CA ARG A 551 -14.16 -2.58 -5.12
C ARG A 551 -15.29 -3.17 -5.96
N ARG A 552 -15.53 -2.66 -7.18
CA ARG A 552 -16.53 -3.22 -8.11
C ARG A 552 -16.09 -4.54 -8.73
N PHE A 553 -14.80 -4.71 -9.02
CA PHE A 553 -14.28 -5.98 -9.55
C PHE A 553 -14.12 -7.04 -8.47
N ASP A 554 -13.80 -6.60 -7.26
CA ASP A 554 -13.52 -7.50 -6.15
C ASP A 554 -13.81 -6.82 -4.81
N GLU A 555 -14.69 -7.44 -4.02
CA GLU A 555 -15.03 -6.95 -2.69
C GLU A 555 -13.92 -7.10 -1.65
N ASP A 556 -12.98 -7.98 -1.96
CA ASP A 556 -11.91 -8.42 -1.09
C ASP A 556 -10.53 -8.11 -1.68
N TRP A 557 -10.47 -7.09 -2.55
CA TRP A 557 -9.22 -6.55 -3.08
C TRP A 557 -8.25 -6.11 -1.98
N ALA A 558 -6.96 -6.08 -2.31
CA ALA A 558 -5.92 -5.70 -1.36
C ALA A 558 -4.79 -4.89 -2.02
N VAL A 559 -3.98 -4.23 -1.18
CA VAL A 559 -2.81 -3.47 -1.65
C VAL A 559 -1.54 -4.21 -1.24
N ILE A 560 -0.93 -4.89 -2.22
CA ILE A 560 0.25 -5.75 -2.03
C ILE A 560 1.54 -4.95 -1.91
N GLU A 561 1.56 -3.74 -2.47
CA GLU A 561 2.66 -2.82 -2.28
C GLU A 561 2.19 -1.37 -2.37
N HIS A 562 2.71 -0.55 -1.46
CA HIS A 562 2.20 0.79 -1.22
C HIS A 562 3.30 1.75 -0.80
N ASN A 563 3.32 2.94 -1.38
CA ASN A 563 3.91 4.12 -0.75
C ASN A 563 3.25 5.39 -1.28
N THR A 564 2.98 6.37 -0.42
CA THR A 564 2.43 7.67 -0.87
C THR A 564 3.45 8.54 -1.58
N SER A 565 4.75 8.29 -1.38
CA SER A 565 5.80 8.90 -2.20
C SER A 565 5.77 8.35 -3.62
N ASP A 566 5.98 9.25 -4.57
CA ASP A 566 6.03 8.91 -5.98
C ASP A 566 7.42 8.39 -6.34
N PHE A 567 7.51 7.13 -6.82
CA PHE A 567 8.79 6.55 -7.24
C PHE A 567 9.47 7.34 -8.36
N ARG A 568 8.70 8.13 -9.13
CA ARG A 568 9.19 9.02 -10.20
C ARG A 568 9.95 10.23 -9.67
N SER A 569 9.80 10.52 -8.38
CA SER A 569 10.45 11.63 -7.68
C SER A 569 11.08 11.09 -6.39
N PRO A 570 12.15 10.28 -6.50
CA PRO A 570 12.62 9.44 -5.42
C PRO A 570 13.23 10.23 -4.26
N SER A 571 13.62 11.48 -4.46
CA SER A 571 14.08 12.38 -3.40
C SER A 571 12.95 13.11 -2.67
N ILE A 572 11.70 13.03 -3.15
CA ILE A 572 10.57 13.79 -2.62
C ILE A 572 9.71 12.89 -1.72
N MET A 573 9.68 13.22 -0.44
CA MET A 573 8.82 12.56 0.54
C MET A 573 7.40 13.11 0.47
N ALA A 574 6.41 12.22 0.43
CA ALA A 574 5.01 12.60 0.57
C ALA A 574 4.71 13.14 1.98
N ASN A 575 3.68 13.95 2.10
CA ASN A 575 3.31 14.56 3.37
C ASN A 575 2.31 13.68 4.15
N TYR A 576 2.01 14.09 5.38
CA TYR A 576 1.08 13.35 6.25
C TYR A 576 -0.35 13.30 5.67
N ALA A 577 -0.81 14.34 5.00
CA ALA A 577 -2.16 14.40 4.42
C ALA A 577 -2.34 13.31 3.34
N ASP A 578 -1.30 13.06 2.54
CA ASP A 578 -1.28 11.99 1.55
C ASP A 578 -1.44 10.62 2.24
N GLY A 579 -0.67 10.39 3.32
CA GLY A 579 -0.78 9.18 4.15
C GLY A 579 -2.17 8.99 4.75
N TYR A 580 -2.71 10.04 5.39
CA TYR A 580 -4.03 10.04 6.01
C TYR A 580 -5.13 9.70 5.01
N ARG A 581 -5.17 10.44 3.89
CA ARG A 581 -6.16 10.24 2.82
C ARG A 581 -6.04 8.83 2.24
N SER A 582 -4.83 8.38 1.92
CA SER A 582 -4.60 7.05 1.36
C SER A 582 -5.20 5.94 2.22
N LEU A 583 -4.89 5.94 3.53
CA LEU A 583 -5.36 4.92 4.46
C LEU A 583 -6.88 4.96 4.66
N ARG A 584 -7.46 6.17 4.79
CA ARG A 584 -8.91 6.37 4.87
C ARG A 584 -9.61 5.82 3.64
N GLU A 585 -9.13 6.17 2.45
CA GLU A 585 -9.73 5.75 1.18
C GLU A 585 -9.63 4.23 1.00
N MET A 586 -8.49 3.60 1.30
CA MET A 586 -8.34 2.14 1.20
C MET A 586 -9.30 1.41 2.16
N PHE A 587 -9.36 1.82 3.43
CA PHE A 587 -10.26 1.22 4.42
C PHE A 587 -11.72 1.40 4.03
N ASN A 588 -12.13 2.62 3.65
CA ASN A 588 -13.51 2.90 3.29
C ASN A 588 -13.93 2.28 1.94
N HIS A 589 -13.00 1.88 1.08
CA HIS A 589 -13.29 1.07 -0.10
C HIS A 589 -13.11 -0.44 0.13
N GLY A 590 -12.94 -0.87 1.38
CA GLY A 590 -13.01 -2.28 1.77
C GLY A 590 -11.73 -3.08 1.60
N ALA A 591 -10.57 -2.44 1.35
CA ALA A 591 -9.31 -3.15 1.18
C ALA A 591 -9.03 -4.10 2.36
N ARG A 592 -8.54 -5.31 2.09
CA ARG A 592 -8.21 -6.29 3.14
C ARG A 592 -6.99 -5.93 3.96
N PHE A 593 -5.97 -5.41 3.28
CA PHE A 593 -4.71 -5.02 3.89
C PHE A 593 -3.97 -4.05 2.98
N VAL A 594 -2.96 -3.41 3.56
CA VAL A 594 -1.96 -2.62 2.84
C VAL A 594 -0.56 -3.09 3.22
N SER A 595 0.34 -3.15 2.25
CA SER A 595 1.74 -3.53 2.43
C SER A 595 2.68 -2.37 2.08
N PRO A 596 3.08 -1.54 3.06
CA PRO A 596 3.97 -0.41 2.83
C PRO A 596 5.40 -0.84 2.45
N MET A 597 6.00 -0.19 1.45
CA MET A 597 7.37 -0.41 0.98
C MET A 597 8.33 0.66 1.55
N ALA A 598 9.47 0.33 2.18
CA ALA A 598 9.91 -0.95 2.72
C ALA A 598 10.49 -0.75 4.13
N TRP A 599 10.35 -1.73 5.03
CA TRP A 599 10.84 -1.65 6.41
C TRP A 599 12.35 -1.48 6.51
N ASN A 600 13.08 -2.29 5.75
CA ASN A 600 14.55 -2.29 5.66
C ASN A 600 15.08 -1.41 4.50
N GLY A 601 14.22 -0.54 3.94
CA GLY A 601 14.58 0.41 2.88
C GLY A 601 15.22 1.70 3.41
N SER A 602 15.00 2.80 2.69
CA SER A 602 15.46 4.12 3.14
C SER A 602 14.84 4.50 4.48
N ASN A 603 15.53 5.34 5.26
CA ASN A 603 14.98 5.89 6.51
C ASN A 603 14.76 7.39 6.35
N GLY A 604 13.60 7.89 6.79
CA GLY A 604 13.21 9.29 6.66
C GLY A 604 14.15 10.28 7.33
N ILE A 605 14.95 9.85 8.32
CA ILE A 605 15.99 10.70 8.93
C ILE A 605 17.10 11.09 7.95
N TYR A 606 17.25 10.34 6.84
CA TYR A 606 18.24 10.60 5.80
C TYR A 606 17.63 11.35 4.60
N ALA A 607 16.42 11.90 4.72
CA ALA A 607 15.80 12.69 3.67
C ALA A 607 16.72 13.82 3.18
N GLY A 608 16.84 13.95 1.86
CA GLY A 608 17.71 14.93 1.20
C GLY A 608 19.16 14.47 0.99
N GLN A 609 19.56 13.28 1.47
CA GLN A 609 20.86 12.68 1.16
C GLN A 609 20.85 12.01 -0.23
N LYS A 610 22.04 11.84 -0.82
CA LYS A 610 22.23 11.37 -2.20
C LYS A 610 21.56 10.01 -2.49
N ASP A 611 21.62 9.09 -1.54
CA ASP A 611 21.17 7.70 -1.71
C ASP A 611 19.79 7.45 -1.07
N PHE A 612 19.11 8.51 -0.63
CA PHE A 612 17.76 8.41 -0.05
C PHE A 612 16.71 8.24 -1.15
N ALA A 613 15.86 7.22 -0.99
CA ALA A 613 14.73 6.93 -1.87
C ALA A 613 13.41 6.91 -1.07
N ALA A 614 12.64 7.99 -1.16
CA ALA A 614 11.43 8.23 -0.39
C ALA A 614 10.36 7.14 -0.54
N PHE A 615 10.18 6.60 -1.74
CA PHE A 615 9.21 5.53 -2.02
C PHE A 615 9.61 4.16 -1.42
N THR A 616 10.82 4.04 -0.87
CA THR A 616 11.27 2.88 -0.09
C THR A 616 11.36 3.18 1.40
N ALA A 617 10.99 4.39 1.83
CA ALA A 617 11.07 4.82 3.21
C ALA A 617 9.73 4.68 3.90
N ILE A 618 9.72 3.93 5.00
CA ILE A 618 8.59 3.91 5.94
C ILE A 618 8.99 4.50 7.29
N ARG A 619 10.18 4.15 7.80
CA ARG A 619 10.63 4.60 9.11
C ARG A 619 10.89 6.10 9.15
N ASN A 620 10.41 6.74 10.21
CA ASN A 620 10.52 8.18 10.45
C ASN A 620 9.98 9.01 9.29
N THR A 621 8.86 8.57 8.71
CA THR A 621 8.17 9.28 7.61
C THR A 621 6.78 9.74 8.01
N PRO A 622 6.21 10.75 7.35
CA PRO A 622 4.81 11.13 7.53
C PRO A 622 3.82 9.98 7.26
N LEU A 623 4.17 9.02 6.40
CA LEU A 623 3.35 7.84 6.15
C LEU A 623 3.30 6.92 7.39
N GLU A 624 4.43 6.68 8.06
CA GLU A 624 4.45 5.90 9.31
C GLU A 624 3.62 6.58 10.42
N ASP A 625 3.71 7.91 10.53
CA ASP A 625 2.87 8.67 11.47
C ASP A 625 1.38 8.48 11.17
N ALA A 626 0.99 8.54 9.89
CA ALA A 626 -0.40 8.30 9.47
C ALA A 626 -0.85 6.86 9.75
N ILE A 627 0.02 5.86 9.57
CA ILE A 627 -0.27 4.45 9.91
C ILE A 627 -0.54 4.31 11.40
N ARG A 628 0.30 4.90 12.26
CA ARG A 628 0.14 4.84 13.72
C ARG A 628 -1.20 5.47 14.14
N ASP A 629 -1.56 6.62 13.56
CA ASP A 629 -2.82 7.31 13.86
C ASP A 629 -4.04 6.56 13.32
N PHE A 630 -3.91 5.91 12.17
CA PHE A 630 -4.92 5.00 11.63
C PHE A 630 -5.16 3.82 12.58
N MET A 631 -4.10 3.13 13.00
CA MET A 631 -4.21 1.99 13.92
C MET A 631 -4.87 2.40 15.24
N ILE A 632 -4.65 3.64 15.70
CA ILE A 632 -5.32 4.17 16.89
C ILE A 632 -6.82 4.37 16.66
N SER A 633 -7.18 5.08 15.59
CA SER A 633 -8.57 5.46 15.31
C SER A 633 -9.46 4.28 14.91
N HIS A 634 -8.88 3.24 14.32
CA HIS A 634 -9.56 2.05 13.82
C HIS A 634 -9.44 0.83 14.76
N ALA A 635 -8.84 1.01 15.94
CA ALA A 635 -8.67 -0.07 16.89
C ALA A 635 -10.00 -0.71 17.30
N ASN A 636 -10.17 -2.02 17.07
CA ASN A 636 -11.41 -2.76 17.33
C ASN A 636 -12.60 -2.36 16.43
N LEU A 637 -12.38 -1.55 15.39
CA LEU A 637 -13.35 -1.31 14.33
C LEU A 637 -13.28 -2.44 13.29
N PRO A 638 -14.36 -3.20 13.03
CA PRO A 638 -14.33 -4.27 12.02
C PRO A 638 -14.04 -3.74 10.60
N ARG A 639 -13.35 -4.53 9.77
CA ARG A 639 -12.99 -4.15 8.38
C ARG A 639 -14.17 -3.68 7.53
N HIS A 640 -15.35 -4.29 7.68
CA HIS A 640 -16.55 -3.91 6.91
C HIS A 640 -17.22 -2.63 7.41
N ALA A 641 -16.75 -2.01 8.50
CA ALA A 641 -17.24 -0.70 8.89
C ALA A 641 -16.67 0.39 7.97
N ARG A 642 -17.23 1.59 8.07
CA ARG A 642 -16.68 2.82 7.44
C ARG A 642 -16.46 3.87 8.49
N TYR A 643 -15.42 4.67 8.32
CA TYR A 643 -15.05 5.67 9.32
C TYR A 643 -14.53 6.94 8.65
N TRP A 644 -15.09 8.07 9.09
CA TRP A 644 -14.63 9.41 8.76
C TRP A 644 -14.40 10.14 10.09
N GLY A 645 -13.14 10.49 10.36
CA GLY A 645 -12.67 11.05 11.63
C GLY A 645 -12.34 12.55 11.56
N PHE A 646 -12.47 13.15 10.37
CA PHE A 646 -12.23 14.57 10.11
C PHE A 646 -10.79 15.01 10.44
N GLY A 647 -9.82 14.27 9.89
CA GLY A 647 -8.39 14.51 10.09
C GLY A 647 -7.79 13.85 11.33
N SER A 648 -6.72 14.46 11.85
CA SER A 648 -5.98 14.09 13.07
C SER A 648 -5.38 15.35 13.71
N LEU A 649 -4.77 15.26 14.90
CA LEU A 649 -4.34 16.43 15.69
C LEU A 649 -3.46 17.44 14.90
N GLY A 650 -2.66 16.96 13.93
CA GLY A 650 -1.82 17.79 13.06
C GLY A 650 -2.34 18.00 11.63
N HIS A 651 -3.52 17.49 11.29
CA HIS A 651 -4.06 17.51 9.93
C HIS A 651 -5.57 17.70 9.91
N LYS A 652 -6.03 18.75 9.22
CA LYS A 652 -7.44 19.09 9.09
C LYS A 652 -7.98 18.61 7.74
N ASP A 653 -9.04 17.81 7.76
CA ASP A 653 -9.75 17.32 6.58
C ASP A 653 -11.23 17.17 6.96
N THR A 654 -12.15 17.52 6.05
CA THR A 654 -13.59 17.25 6.24
C THR A 654 -13.99 15.86 5.77
N ASP A 655 -13.03 15.07 5.29
CA ASP A 655 -13.22 13.70 4.82
C ASP A 655 -14.21 13.59 3.65
N GLY A 656 -14.26 14.63 2.82
CA GLY A 656 -15.20 14.74 1.70
C GLY A 656 -16.62 15.13 2.11
N TRP A 657 -16.89 15.30 3.42
CA TRP A 657 -18.16 15.80 3.90
C TRP A 657 -18.24 17.32 3.77
N ASN A 658 -19.37 17.79 3.25
CA ASN A 658 -19.69 19.19 3.06
C ASN A 658 -21.02 19.51 3.72
N ALA A 659 -21.18 20.74 4.21
CA ALA A 659 -22.48 21.24 4.66
C ALA A 659 -23.25 21.81 3.46
N VAL A 660 -24.55 21.53 3.38
CA VAL A 660 -25.47 22.14 2.39
C VAL A 660 -26.51 23.01 3.10
N ASN A 661 -27.27 23.80 2.32
CA ASN A 661 -28.29 24.73 2.83
C ASN A 661 -27.75 25.78 3.83
N ASN A 662 -26.64 26.44 3.47
CA ASN A 662 -25.99 27.52 4.23
C ASN A 662 -25.38 27.14 5.60
N GLY A 663 -25.38 25.86 5.98
CA GLY A 663 -24.59 25.40 7.13
C GLY A 663 -23.08 25.45 6.83
N GLN A 664 -22.26 25.39 7.88
CA GLN A 664 -20.80 25.27 7.74
C GLN A 664 -20.26 24.06 8.50
N ILE A 665 -19.26 23.42 7.91
CA ILE A 665 -18.45 22.37 8.54
C ILE A 665 -16.99 22.83 8.51
N ILE A 666 -16.34 22.83 9.67
CA ILE A 666 -14.95 23.27 9.81
C ILE A 666 -14.18 22.15 10.53
N SER A 667 -13.20 21.55 9.86
CA SER A 667 -12.34 20.55 10.49
C SER A 667 -11.45 21.16 11.58
N ASP A 668 -11.41 20.51 12.75
CA ASP A 668 -10.60 20.85 13.92
C ASP A 668 -9.39 19.90 14.09
N GLY A 669 -9.20 18.93 13.18
CA GLY A 669 -8.06 18.02 13.21
C GLY A 669 -8.30 16.81 14.12
N GLY A 670 -9.12 15.88 13.64
CA GLY A 670 -9.63 14.72 14.39
C GLY A 670 -11.07 14.91 14.88
N SER A 671 -11.75 15.93 14.38
CA SER A 671 -13.18 16.23 14.56
C SER A 671 -13.59 17.38 13.64
N ALA A 672 -14.89 17.63 13.51
CA ALA A 672 -15.44 18.76 12.79
C ALA A 672 -16.37 19.60 13.68
N LEU A 673 -16.30 20.92 13.53
CA LEU A 673 -17.25 21.87 14.09
C LEU A 673 -18.38 22.08 13.09
N LEU A 674 -19.60 21.79 13.52
CA LEU A 674 -20.84 21.99 12.78
C LEU A 674 -21.46 23.32 13.21
N MET A 675 -21.77 24.19 12.25
CA MET A 675 -22.48 25.46 12.48
C MET A 675 -23.79 25.46 11.68
N PRO A 676 -24.92 25.04 12.28
CA PRO A 676 -26.20 25.01 11.58
C PRO A 676 -26.72 26.43 11.29
N ALA A 677 -27.36 26.63 10.14
CA ALA A 677 -27.90 27.96 9.77
C ALA A 677 -29.26 28.25 10.41
N THR A 678 -30.12 27.23 10.56
CA THR A 678 -31.51 27.36 11.05
C THR A 678 -31.87 26.24 12.04
N GLY A 679 -30.97 25.94 12.99
CA GLY A 679 -31.11 24.80 13.91
C GLY A 679 -31.01 23.43 13.23
N THR A 680 -30.84 23.39 11.90
CA THR A 680 -30.68 22.17 11.10
C THR A 680 -29.35 22.20 10.36
N MET A 681 -28.63 21.09 10.41
CA MET A 681 -27.42 20.83 9.62
C MET A 681 -27.71 19.71 8.62
N ILE A 682 -27.26 19.86 7.38
CA ILE A 682 -27.31 18.79 6.38
C ILE A 682 -25.88 18.55 5.88
N LEU A 683 -25.35 17.37 6.17
CA LEU A 683 -24.05 16.92 5.72
C LEU A 683 -24.21 16.05 4.48
N GLN A 684 -23.35 16.24 3.49
CA GLN A 684 -23.34 15.49 2.24
C GLN A 684 -21.92 15.04 1.87
N ALA A 685 -21.77 13.79 1.44
CA ALA A 685 -20.54 13.28 0.85
C ALA A 685 -20.84 12.37 -0.35
N ASP A 686 -20.01 12.48 -1.39
CA ASP A 686 -19.96 11.50 -2.48
C ASP A 686 -19.10 10.32 -2.04
N LEU A 687 -19.75 9.19 -1.80
CA LEU A 687 -19.16 8.00 -1.16
C LEU A 687 -18.95 6.85 -2.15
N GLU A 688 -19.37 6.97 -3.40
CA GLU A 688 -19.18 5.97 -4.46
C GLU A 688 -19.50 4.55 -3.99
N THR A 689 -18.50 3.66 -3.88
CA THR A 689 -18.66 2.26 -3.45
C THR A 689 -18.31 2.03 -1.98
N GLN A 690 -18.10 3.11 -1.22
CA GLN A 690 -17.82 3.01 0.22
C GLN A 690 -19.04 2.51 1.01
N ILE A 691 -20.26 2.60 0.46
CA ILE A 691 -21.47 2.07 1.09
C ILE A 691 -21.79 0.68 0.54
N GLU A 692 -22.02 -0.26 1.45
CA GLU A 692 -22.43 -1.63 1.18
C GLU A 692 -23.82 -1.85 1.81
N PRO A 693 -24.92 -1.68 1.06
CA PRO A 693 -26.28 -1.82 1.60
C PRO A 693 -26.53 -3.16 2.30
N GLU A 694 -25.87 -4.23 1.87
CA GLU A 694 -25.98 -5.56 2.48
C GLU A 694 -25.31 -5.65 3.85
N HIS A 695 -24.21 -4.93 4.06
CA HIS A 695 -23.44 -4.92 5.31
C HIS A 695 -23.89 -3.77 6.22
N HIS A 696 -23.89 -2.51 5.77
CA HIS A 696 -24.02 -1.32 6.61
C HIS A 696 -25.44 -1.06 7.13
N LYS A 697 -25.89 -1.71 8.20
CA LYS A 697 -27.25 -1.50 8.74
C LYS A 697 -27.34 -0.45 9.84
N GLN A 698 -26.24 0.20 10.21
CA GLN A 698 -26.27 1.20 11.25
C GLN A 698 -25.32 2.37 10.95
N LEU A 699 -25.80 3.58 11.20
CA LEU A 699 -25.03 4.82 11.22
C LEU A 699 -24.81 5.26 12.67
N ILE A 700 -23.59 5.67 12.99
CA ILE A 700 -23.23 6.23 14.30
C ILE A 700 -22.62 7.62 14.10
N LEU A 701 -23.14 8.61 14.82
CA LEU A 701 -22.64 9.98 14.83
C LEU A 701 -22.01 10.29 16.19
N GLY A 702 -20.70 10.53 16.18
CA GLY A 702 -19.91 10.83 17.38
C GLY A 702 -20.02 12.27 17.86
N LEU A 703 -21.23 12.77 18.12
CA LEU A 703 -21.44 14.14 18.60
C LEU A 703 -21.01 14.30 20.06
N ALA A 704 -20.30 15.38 20.38
CA ALA A 704 -19.85 15.68 21.73
C ALA A 704 -21.00 15.97 22.71
N GLN A 705 -22.13 16.47 22.21
CA GLN A 705 -23.34 16.78 22.97
C GLN A 705 -24.57 16.16 22.29
N PRO A 706 -24.79 14.84 22.42
CA PRO A 706 -25.87 14.14 21.72
C PRO A 706 -27.28 14.50 22.24
N ASP A 707 -27.38 15.10 23.42
CA ASP A 707 -28.66 15.54 24.02
C ASP A 707 -29.22 16.84 23.42
N ASP A 708 -28.39 17.56 22.69
CA ASP A 708 -28.75 18.78 21.94
C ASP A 708 -29.43 18.47 20.60
N VAL A 709 -29.47 17.19 20.21
CA VAL A 709 -30.06 16.73 18.95
C VAL A 709 -31.50 16.27 19.16
N LEU A 710 -32.41 16.89 18.41
CA LEU A 710 -33.84 16.59 18.35
C LEU A 710 -34.18 15.46 17.37
N GLY A 711 -33.40 15.30 16.30
CA GLY A 711 -33.65 14.27 15.30
C GLY A 711 -32.50 14.11 14.30
N VAL A 712 -32.36 12.89 13.76
CA VAL A 712 -31.39 12.57 12.71
C VAL A 712 -32.10 11.73 11.65
N THR A 713 -31.88 12.06 10.37
CA THR A 713 -32.34 11.25 9.23
C THR A 713 -31.22 11.09 8.22
N ALA A 714 -31.25 10.00 7.46
CA ALA A 714 -30.31 9.76 6.37
C ALA A 714 -31.02 9.34 5.08
N GLU A 715 -30.49 9.80 3.96
CA GLU A 715 -30.92 9.47 2.60
C GLU A 715 -29.70 9.28 1.69
N VAL A 716 -29.87 8.51 0.61
CA VAL A 716 -28.81 8.32 -0.38
C VAL A 716 -29.32 8.66 -1.78
N LEU A 717 -28.46 9.27 -2.59
CA LEU A 717 -28.67 9.41 -4.02
C LEU A 717 -28.40 8.06 -4.67
N ASP A 718 -29.41 7.46 -5.27
CA ASP A 718 -29.25 6.24 -6.07
C ASP A 718 -28.66 6.57 -7.44
N ALA A 719 -27.55 5.92 -7.77
CA ALA A 719 -26.82 6.12 -9.02
C ALA A 719 -27.68 5.77 -10.25
N VAL A 720 -28.63 4.85 -10.13
CA VAL A 720 -29.50 4.43 -11.24
C VAL A 720 -30.64 5.43 -11.46
N THR A 721 -31.42 5.72 -10.41
CA THR A 721 -32.62 6.56 -10.55
C THR A 721 -32.36 8.06 -10.45
N GLN A 722 -31.17 8.48 -10.00
CA GLN A 722 -30.80 9.88 -9.74
C GLN A 722 -31.76 10.57 -8.75
N LYS A 723 -32.33 9.80 -7.82
CA LYS A 723 -33.24 10.30 -6.77
C LYS A 723 -32.68 9.99 -5.39
N TYR A 724 -32.97 10.88 -4.44
CA TYR A 724 -32.71 10.62 -3.04
C TYR A 724 -33.73 9.64 -2.48
N ILE A 725 -33.24 8.59 -1.84
CA ILE A 725 -34.02 7.54 -1.21
C ILE A 725 -33.73 7.60 0.29
N PRO A 726 -34.75 7.84 1.14
CA PRO A 726 -34.60 7.76 2.58
C PRO A 726 -34.20 6.34 2.99
N ILE A 727 -33.17 6.24 3.84
CA ILE A 727 -32.68 4.96 4.41
C ILE A 727 -32.87 4.89 5.92
N THR A 728 -33.67 5.81 6.46
CA THR A 728 -34.09 5.86 7.85
C THR A 728 -35.59 6.05 7.90
N ASP A 729 -36.26 5.41 8.84
CA ASP A 729 -37.69 5.61 9.03
C ASP A 729 -37.95 7.05 9.50
N GLY A 730 -38.54 7.88 8.62
CA GLY A 730 -38.82 9.30 8.84
C GLY A 730 -39.88 9.61 9.92
N LYS A 731 -40.14 8.67 10.83
CA LYS A 731 -41.01 8.86 12.00
C LYS A 731 -40.16 9.30 13.19
N ASN A 732 -40.76 9.91 14.22
CA ASN A 732 -40.12 10.26 15.49
C ASN A 732 -39.67 9.01 16.27
N ILE A 733 -38.71 8.25 15.73
CA ILE A 733 -38.06 7.17 16.46
C ILE A 733 -37.20 7.83 17.53
N PRO A 734 -37.35 7.44 18.81
CA PRO A 734 -36.47 7.91 19.87
C PRO A 734 -35.01 7.65 19.49
N LEU A 735 -34.20 8.69 19.45
CA LEU A 735 -32.77 8.56 19.15
C LEU A 735 -32.10 7.72 20.25
N LYS A 736 -31.50 6.59 19.87
CA LYS A 736 -30.66 5.79 20.77
C LYS A 736 -29.34 6.53 20.96
N ARG A 737 -28.96 6.76 22.23
CA ARG A 737 -27.75 7.49 22.63
C ARG A 737 -26.93 6.66 23.59
N ASP A 738 -25.61 6.73 23.48
CA ASP A 738 -24.66 6.19 24.44
C ASP A 738 -23.36 7.01 24.46
N THR A 739 -22.28 6.46 25.01
CA THR A 739 -20.97 7.11 25.08
C THR A 739 -20.27 7.27 23.73
N LEU A 740 -20.68 6.53 22.69
CA LEU A 740 -20.20 6.68 21.32
C LEU A 740 -20.95 7.76 20.56
N GLY A 741 -22.21 8.02 20.91
CA GLY A 741 -22.98 9.12 20.36
C GLY A 741 -24.39 8.69 19.97
N ILE A 742 -24.84 9.09 18.78
CA ILE A 742 -26.20 8.82 18.30
C ILE A 742 -26.18 7.64 17.34
N HIS A 743 -27.02 6.64 17.62
CA HIS A 743 -27.17 5.42 16.85
C HIS A 743 -28.44 5.48 16.00
N LEU A 744 -28.29 5.23 14.70
CA LEU A 744 -29.36 5.29 13.73
C LEU A 744 -29.41 4.00 12.89
N PRO A 745 -30.44 3.16 13.06
CA PRO A 745 -30.66 2.00 12.19
C PRO A 745 -30.90 2.44 10.74
N LEU A 746 -30.33 1.70 9.79
CA LEU A 746 -30.45 1.94 8.36
C LEU A 746 -31.23 0.80 7.70
N THR A 747 -32.21 1.18 6.88
CA THR A 747 -33.04 0.26 6.10
C THR A 747 -32.77 0.48 4.63
N TRP A 748 -32.30 -0.57 3.95
CA TRP A 748 -31.93 -0.53 2.55
C TRP A 748 -32.98 -1.20 1.67
N ASN A 749 -33.27 -0.60 0.52
CA ASN A 749 -33.91 -1.31 -0.57
C ASN A 749 -32.83 -2.08 -1.36
N ILE A 750 -33.05 -3.37 -1.63
CA ILE A 750 -32.06 -4.27 -2.25
C ILE A 750 -31.61 -3.83 -3.65
N ASN A 751 -32.36 -2.95 -4.33
CA ASN A 751 -32.08 -2.53 -5.70
C ASN A 751 -31.36 -1.18 -5.82
N ILE A 752 -30.88 -0.60 -4.72
CA ILE A 752 -30.26 0.74 -4.77
C ILE A 752 -28.76 0.64 -4.98
N GLN A 753 -28.20 1.59 -5.71
CA GLN A 753 -26.75 1.79 -5.85
C GLN A 753 -26.39 3.13 -5.22
N PRO A 754 -26.10 3.18 -3.91
CA PRO A 754 -25.84 4.44 -3.22
C PRO A 754 -24.60 5.10 -3.81
N LYS A 755 -24.68 6.41 -4.08
CA LYS A 755 -23.56 7.21 -4.58
C LYS A 755 -23.19 8.35 -3.65
N THR A 756 -24.20 9.12 -3.24
CA THR A 756 -24.04 10.27 -2.34
C THR A 756 -24.88 10.01 -1.11
N MET A 757 -24.34 10.22 0.09
CA MET A 757 -25.11 10.16 1.33
C MET A 757 -25.40 11.57 1.84
N ARG A 758 -26.61 11.78 2.33
CA ARG A 758 -27.00 12.96 3.10
C ARG A 758 -27.45 12.57 4.49
N ILE A 759 -26.97 13.32 5.48
CA ILE A 759 -27.34 13.19 6.88
C ILE A 759 -27.89 14.52 7.34
N THR A 760 -29.15 14.54 7.75
CA THR A 760 -29.81 15.73 8.31
C THR A 760 -29.88 15.60 9.81
N ILE A 761 -29.33 16.59 10.52
CA ILE A 761 -29.30 16.67 11.99
C ILE A 761 -30.10 17.91 12.40
N ARG A 762 -31.13 17.72 13.23
CA ARG A 762 -31.92 18.80 13.83
C ARG A 762 -31.46 19.00 15.27
N PHE A 763 -30.98 20.19 15.59
CA PHE A 763 -30.57 20.61 16.91
C PHE A 763 -31.69 21.36 17.63
N ARG A 764 -31.54 21.57 18.93
CA ARG A 764 -32.31 22.57 19.70
C ARG A 764 -31.98 23.98 19.18
N ASP A 765 -32.95 24.90 19.28
CA ASP A 765 -32.86 26.23 18.68
C ASP A 765 -31.65 27.06 19.18
N GLU A 766 -31.16 26.77 20.38
CA GLU A 766 -30.03 27.47 21.02
C GLU A 766 -28.63 27.00 20.57
N VAL A 767 -28.54 25.98 19.73
CA VAL A 767 -27.25 25.38 19.32
C VAL A 767 -26.67 26.12 18.13
N GLU A 768 -25.75 27.05 18.39
CA GLU A 768 -25.00 27.77 17.35
C GLU A 768 -23.85 26.95 16.75
N LYS A 769 -23.29 26.04 17.54
CA LYS A 769 -22.17 25.18 17.15
C LYS A 769 -22.22 23.83 17.85
N SER A 770 -21.84 22.77 17.16
CA SER A 770 -21.76 21.41 17.73
C SER A 770 -20.51 20.69 17.21
N LYS A 771 -19.84 19.94 18.08
CA LYS A 771 -18.63 19.19 17.73
C LYS A 771 -18.98 17.76 17.34
N LEU A 772 -18.59 17.34 16.13
CA LEU A 772 -18.75 16.00 15.58
C LEU A 772 -17.38 15.32 15.50
N ASN A 773 -17.16 14.28 16.28
CA ASN A 773 -15.87 13.58 16.33
C ASN A 773 -15.69 12.60 15.17
N PHE A 774 -16.78 11.96 14.71
CA PHE A 774 -16.73 11.02 13.60
C PHE A 774 -18.11 10.75 13.02
N ILE A 775 -18.12 10.20 11.80
CA ILE A 775 -19.23 9.48 11.18
C ILE A 775 -18.77 8.03 10.97
N SER A 776 -19.63 7.05 11.27
CA SER A 776 -19.30 5.65 11.01
C SER A 776 -20.49 4.81 10.58
N LEU A 777 -20.27 3.89 9.64
CA LEU A 777 -21.24 2.88 9.20
C LEU A 777 -20.82 1.49 9.72
N HIS A 778 -21.78 0.72 10.22
CA HIS A 778 -21.54 -0.58 10.86
C HIS A 778 -22.50 -1.69 10.36
N PRO A 779 -22.08 -2.98 10.47
CA PRO A 779 -22.94 -4.15 10.29
C PRO A 779 -24.20 -4.21 11.16
N ALA A 780 -25.17 -5.07 10.77
CA ALA A 780 -26.46 -5.25 11.45
C ALA A 780 -26.40 -5.87 12.84
N ASN A 781 -25.53 -6.86 12.98
CA ASN A 781 -25.31 -7.53 14.23
C ASN A 781 -24.12 -6.82 14.89
N ILE A 782 -24.37 -6.33 16.09
CA ILE A 782 -23.44 -5.63 16.97
C ILE A 782 -23.46 -6.32 18.33
#